data_AF-L2FHF8-F1
#
_entry.id   AF-L2FHF8-F1
#
_cell.length_a   1.000
_cell.length_b   1.000
_cell.length_c   1.000
_cell.angle_alpha   90.00
_cell.angle_beta   90.00
_cell.angle_gamma   90.00
#
_symmetry.space_group_name_H-M   'P 1'
#
loop_
_entity.id
_entity.type
_entity.pdbx_description
1 polymer ?
#
loop_
_entity_poly.entity_id
_entity_poly.type
_entity_poly.pdbx_seq_one_letter_code
_entity_poly.pdbx_strand_id
1 'polypeptide(L)'
;MATTTIQVTEPATLRSNGNLTVPNIIDQRAAYEPLREACSIPRTANPRDGWRIITYKELANCVNYMAQVILQNYGAPPKDTFPTICYIGPNDIRYGIMIVAAIKAGYKSLFVSPRNPLEAQLNLFNLSNCQIVARPKSHTAVVDLWLKNRPMDVLEVEDLESILAQPEVPSIPYTKTQAEAEWDPFVVLHTSGSTGLPKPIVVKHGSVAMTDTLRQLPPWNGTVPTGQAMDARTKRHFSPMPLFHAGGVYGFLGTMVLGGKPLALPYADRPLTPELCIECIKYSKADSAGLPPSVLEEISHRPEQIAELKNLAFVGFGGGPLSQEAGDTLVRNGVHLINIIGATETLPMCVWYQKNPELWQYFIYNDEYSGLEWRRATGEDNVYEMIITRKSKQVPIQGIFYTFPDKEEYNTSDLYKPHPTLPNHWKFYGRADNILNLSNGEKLNPTDMEDIIMGHAEVRNALIVGAWKFQPALIVEPMTYPKTKEQEDDLIDRLMPTIAEANKIIATHGRLVRHLIMLAKPEKPFLLADKGTVKRAATVKLYHDEIEDLYANPREIPLDRVPRLDLTSEAALAQSIEKLFREHLGVPRMEPNTDFFAAGMDSLQIITAARLVTASLRVTDKAYSGANIEARDMYAHASPIQLAGHILQNVVRGQANGEASSDGPSVEPMKELYNRLSQYLVYAKPGRPEARKSNQTVILTGSTGNMGSYLLDELVRNPQVSKVICFNRSPDGGAGKQEKAMEERGLVSPSKSGKVEFFHTNLAQPNMGLREEVYGRLLKEVDRVVHNAWAVNFNMPFEAFEPHVKGVRDLADFAAKADRRVVMVFVSTIGTVSGWTPDRGPVPEESLRGDWKIGGGIGYGRSKLVSSMILEDAAKVGDFPLSVVRVGQIAGPLAEQGAWSRQEWLPSIIASSLHIKALPKNLATMNEVSWVPVEIMSRMILDVGGLTKESTEYHEGYFTGANPSPTSFDKFVPAIQQYYGKSRLPDLVTFPEWVKRLEASKTASRDSGAERNPGLKLLDFYRGVSQGDEKTTKEFITKRTAAASPSLRSVGPVTPELMIHWCKQWKYETPASARAGRL
;
A
#
# COMPACT_ATOMS: atom_id res chain seq x y z
N MET A 1 14.98 37.94 69.65
CA MET A 1 13.96 37.82 68.59
C MET A 1 14.44 36.76 67.61
N ALA A 2 13.91 35.55 67.73
CA ALA A 2 14.15 34.48 66.77
C ALA A 2 13.00 34.53 65.75
N THR A 3 13.28 35.03 64.55
CA THR A 3 12.36 34.96 63.41
C THR A 3 12.32 33.51 62.95
N THR A 4 11.26 32.81 63.38
CA THR A 4 10.95 31.46 62.94
C THR A 4 10.43 31.56 61.51
N THR A 5 11.31 31.37 60.53
CA THR A 5 10.91 31.15 59.14
C THR A 5 10.27 29.78 59.07
N ILE A 6 8.95 29.72 59.19
CA ILE A 6 8.19 28.51 58.88
C ILE A 6 8.37 28.28 57.37
N GLN A 7 9.27 27.37 57.00
CA GLN A 7 9.16 26.70 55.72
C GLN A 7 7.85 25.92 55.75
N VAL A 8 6.81 26.50 55.14
CA VAL A 8 5.64 25.72 54.74
C VAL A 8 6.14 24.78 53.66
N THR A 9 6.46 23.56 54.07
CA THR A 9 6.59 22.42 53.18
C THR A 9 5.29 22.34 52.38
N GLU A 10 5.40 22.15 51.06
CA GLU A 10 4.27 21.86 50.16
C GLU A 10 3.32 20.91 50.90
N PRO A 11 2.06 21.29 51.20
CA PRO A 11 1.17 20.37 51.89
C PRO A 11 1.06 19.13 51.00
N ALA A 12 1.27 17.96 51.61
CA ALA A 12 1.25 16.65 50.91
C ALA A 12 -0.06 16.43 50.11
N THR A 13 -1.07 17.27 50.32
CA THR A 13 -2.39 17.33 49.68
C THR A 13 -2.42 17.93 48.28
N LEU A 14 -1.34 18.53 47.75
CA LEU A 14 -1.31 19.03 46.35
C LEU A 14 -0.79 17.99 45.33
N ARG A 15 -0.26 16.85 45.79
CA ARG A 15 0.01 15.71 44.89
C ARG A 15 -1.31 14.99 44.64
N SER A 16 -1.86 15.16 43.44
CA SER A 16 -3.18 14.64 43.09
C SER A 16 -3.27 13.12 43.19
N ASN A 17 -2.19 12.37 42.97
CA ASN A 17 -2.19 10.90 42.95
C ASN A 17 -3.29 10.32 42.04
N GLY A 18 -3.59 11.03 40.95
CA GLY A 18 -4.71 10.69 40.06
C GLY A 18 -6.10 10.85 40.69
N ASN A 19 -6.25 11.55 41.82
CA ASN A 19 -7.50 11.71 42.57
C ASN A 19 -8.11 13.12 42.50
N LEU A 20 -7.38 14.11 41.97
CA LEU A 20 -7.89 15.46 41.75
C LEU A 20 -8.13 15.70 40.27
N THR A 21 -9.23 16.40 39.97
CA THR A 21 -9.58 16.83 38.62
C THR A 21 -8.80 18.10 38.26
N VAL A 22 -8.50 18.30 36.98
CA VAL A 22 -7.75 19.48 36.50
C VAL A 22 -8.34 20.83 36.97
N PRO A 23 -9.67 21.07 36.93
CA PRO A 23 -10.25 22.29 37.50
C PRO A 23 -9.88 22.50 38.97
N ASN A 24 -9.95 21.45 39.79
CA ASN A 24 -9.64 21.51 41.21
C ASN A 24 -8.15 21.75 41.48
N ILE A 25 -7.24 21.22 40.66
CA ILE A 25 -5.80 21.51 40.77
C ILE A 25 -5.52 23.00 40.53
N ILE A 26 -6.15 23.60 39.51
CA ILE A 26 -6.00 25.03 39.21
C ILE A 26 -6.57 25.88 40.34
N ASP A 27 -7.79 25.57 40.82
CA ASP A 27 -8.43 26.31 41.91
C ASP A 27 -7.64 26.21 43.22
N GLN A 28 -7.12 25.04 43.57
CA GLN A 28 -6.27 24.86 44.76
C GLN A 28 -4.98 25.65 44.65
N ARG A 29 -4.28 25.64 43.50
CA ARG A 29 -3.08 26.46 43.33
C ARG A 29 -3.39 27.95 43.36
N ALA A 30 -4.51 28.38 42.80
CA ALA A 30 -4.94 29.77 42.91
C ALA A 30 -5.23 30.18 44.37
N ALA A 31 -5.75 29.27 45.20
CA ALA A 31 -6.03 29.52 46.61
C ALA A 31 -4.77 29.51 47.49
N TYR A 32 -3.87 28.54 47.30
CA TYR A 32 -2.70 28.34 48.17
C TYR A 32 -1.41 29.01 47.66
N GLU A 33 -1.28 29.18 46.35
CA GLU A 33 -0.11 29.76 45.67
C GLU A 33 -0.53 30.81 44.63
N PRO A 34 -1.34 31.84 44.99
CA PRO A 34 -2.01 32.73 44.03
C PRO A 34 -1.05 33.44 43.08
N LEU A 35 0.16 33.78 43.55
CA LEU A 35 1.18 34.51 42.78
C LEU A 35 2.17 33.59 42.06
N ARG A 36 2.05 32.27 42.21
CA ARG A 36 2.89 31.33 41.48
C ARG A 36 2.59 31.44 40.00
N GLU A 37 3.63 31.48 39.19
CA GLU A 37 3.53 31.53 37.74
C GLU A 37 2.92 30.23 37.21
N ALA A 38 1.86 30.35 36.43
CA ALA A 38 1.31 29.26 35.65
C ALA A 38 1.99 29.24 34.27
N CYS A 39 1.93 30.34 33.54
CA CYS A 39 2.57 30.48 32.24
C CYS A 39 3.07 31.90 31.98
N SER A 40 3.87 32.07 30.94
CA SER A 40 4.29 33.39 30.46
C SER A 40 4.31 33.47 28.93
N ILE A 41 4.08 34.68 28.43
CA ILE A 41 4.05 35.01 26.99
C ILE A 41 4.91 36.26 26.72
N PRO A 42 5.51 36.42 25.53
CA PRO A 42 6.16 37.66 25.14
C PRO A 42 5.20 38.85 25.16
N ARG A 43 5.67 40.03 25.57
CA ARG A 43 4.86 41.27 25.54
C ARG A 43 4.59 41.76 24.12
N THR A 44 5.49 41.45 23.18
CA THR A 44 5.39 41.78 21.75
C THR A 44 5.84 40.58 20.92
N ALA A 45 5.75 40.70 19.59
CA ALA A 45 6.30 39.69 18.67
C ALA A 45 7.85 39.53 18.75
N ASN A 46 8.52 40.40 19.51
CA ASN A 46 9.95 40.32 19.80
C ASN A 46 10.16 39.86 21.26
N PRO A 47 10.67 38.62 21.49
CA PRO A 47 10.87 38.08 22.84
C PRO A 47 11.79 38.90 23.75
N ARG A 48 12.60 39.80 23.17
CA ARG A 48 13.53 40.69 23.87
C ARG A 48 12.84 41.79 24.67
N ASP A 49 11.61 42.14 24.30
CA ASP A 49 10.86 43.25 24.92
C ASP A 49 10.26 42.86 26.29
N GLY A 50 10.54 41.64 26.74
CA GLY A 50 10.12 41.10 28.03
C GLY A 50 8.91 40.19 27.92
N TRP A 51 8.61 39.52 29.04
CA TRP A 51 7.58 38.49 29.15
C TRP A 51 6.54 38.87 30.19
N ARG A 52 5.26 38.68 29.85
CA ARG A 52 4.13 38.80 30.77
C ARG A 52 3.97 37.47 31.51
N ILE A 53 4.05 37.52 32.83
CA ILE A 53 3.71 36.40 33.71
C ILE A 53 2.19 36.36 33.89
N ILE A 54 1.62 35.17 33.81
CA ILE A 54 0.23 34.86 34.15
C ILE A 54 0.27 33.93 35.37
N THR A 55 -0.27 34.40 36.48
CA THR A 55 -0.31 33.68 37.76
C THR A 55 -1.46 32.67 37.82
N TYR A 56 -1.42 31.74 38.78
CA TYR A 56 -2.57 30.84 39.03
C TYR A 56 -3.84 31.60 39.42
N LYS A 57 -3.73 32.71 40.16
CA LYS A 57 -4.88 33.57 40.47
C LYS A 57 -5.52 34.14 39.20
N GLU A 58 -4.72 34.73 38.31
CA GLU A 58 -5.21 35.27 37.04
C GLU A 58 -5.80 34.17 36.16
N LEU A 59 -5.14 33.02 36.05
CA LEU A 59 -5.62 31.89 35.26
C LEU A 59 -6.98 31.37 35.77
N ALA A 60 -7.13 31.17 37.08
CA ALA A 60 -8.38 30.73 37.68
C ALA A 60 -9.50 31.77 37.47
N ASN A 61 -9.18 33.07 37.56
CA ASN A 61 -10.13 34.13 37.27
C ASN A 61 -10.59 34.09 35.80
N CYS A 62 -9.65 33.94 34.85
CA CYS A 62 -9.97 33.82 33.43
C CYS A 62 -10.86 32.61 33.13
N VAL A 63 -10.58 31.47 33.77
CA VAL A 63 -11.39 30.25 33.67
C VAL A 63 -12.80 30.47 34.18
N ASN A 64 -12.95 31.10 35.36
CA ASN A 64 -14.27 31.38 35.93
C ASN A 64 -15.04 32.40 35.08
N TYR A 65 -14.36 33.45 34.58
CA TYR A 65 -14.95 34.42 33.67
C TYR A 65 -15.50 33.75 32.41
N MET A 66 -14.68 32.96 31.72
CA MET A 66 -15.12 32.27 30.51
C MET A 66 -16.22 31.24 30.78
N ALA A 67 -16.21 30.57 31.94
CA ALA A 67 -17.29 29.67 32.33
C ALA A 67 -18.61 30.44 32.58
N GLN A 68 -18.56 31.63 33.18
CA GLN A 68 -19.74 32.50 33.33
C GLN A 68 -20.25 32.96 31.97
N VAL A 69 -19.37 33.35 31.04
CA VAL A 69 -19.73 33.73 29.67
C VAL A 69 -20.47 32.58 28.97
N ILE A 70 -19.98 31.34 29.07
CA ILE A 70 -20.65 30.17 28.50
C ILE A 70 -22.04 29.98 29.12
N LEU A 71 -22.14 30.00 30.45
CA LEU A 71 -23.41 29.80 31.16
C LEU A 71 -24.43 30.90 30.91
N GLN A 72 -24.01 32.15 30.76
CA GLN A 72 -24.90 33.28 30.46
C GLN A 72 -25.49 33.18 29.05
N ASN A 73 -24.72 32.68 28.08
CA ASN A 73 -25.18 32.55 26.70
C ASN A 73 -26.01 31.28 26.45
N TYR A 74 -25.65 30.15 27.08
CA TYR A 74 -26.21 28.84 26.74
C TYR A 74 -26.83 28.08 27.92
N GLY A 75 -26.69 28.58 29.15
CA GLY A 75 -27.19 27.93 30.35
C GLY A 75 -26.40 26.67 30.74
N ALA A 76 -26.78 26.09 31.88
CA ALA A 76 -26.26 24.79 32.31
C ALA A 76 -26.94 23.67 31.49
N PRO A 77 -26.17 22.77 30.87
CA PRO A 77 -26.75 21.70 30.07
C PRO A 77 -27.37 20.62 30.97
N PRO A 78 -28.27 19.77 30.42
CA PRO A 78 -28.78 18.62 31.16
C PRO A 78 -27.65 17.72 31.63
N LYS A 79 -27.85 17.09 32.79
CA LYS A 79 -26.86 16.20 33.41
C LYS A 79 -26.35 15.15 32.42
N ASP A 80 -25.03 14.97 32.39
CA ASP A 80 -24.30 13.98 31.60
C ASP A 80 -24.43 14.10 30.05
N THR A 81 -24.85 15.26 29.52
CA THR A 81 -24.98 15.47 28.05
C THR A 81 -23.77 16.10 27.37
N PHE A 82 -23.00 16.94 28.07
CA PHE A 82 -21.78 17.59 27.61
C PHE A 82 -21.81 18.11 26.15
N PRO A 83 -22.58 19.17 25.85
CA PRO A 83 -22.62 19.75 24.52
C PRO A 83 -21.23 20.24 24.07
N THR A 84 -20.97 20.17 22.77
CA THR A 84 -19.66 20.48 22.19
C THR A 84 -19.56 21.96 21.80
N ILE A 85 -18.52 22.64 22.30
CA ILE A 85 -18.13 23.99 21.89
C ILE A 85 -16.81 23.89 21.12
N CYS A 86 -16.81 24.18 19.82
CA CYS A 86 -15.58 24.31 19.06
C CYS A 86 -14.90 25.62 19.39
N TYR A 87 -13.64 25.62 19.82
CA TYR A 87 -12.85 26.85 19.93
C TYR A 87 -11.79 26.90 18.83
N ILE A 88 -11.73 28.04 18.14
CA ILE A 88 -10.65 28.39 17.22
C ILE A 88 -10.13 29.79 17.55
N GLY A 89 -8.82 29.93 17.68
CA GLY A 89 -8.16 31.21 17.92
C GLY A 89 -6.63 31.12 17.82
N PRO A 90 -5.93 32.23 18.11
CA PRO A 90 -4.47 32.27 18.15
C PRO A 90 -3.89 31.22 19.12
N ASN A 91 -2.71 30.70 18.78
CA ASN A 91 -2.06 29.62 19.53
C ASN A 91 -1.49 30.09 20.88
N ASP A 92 -2.37 30.30 21.87
CA ASP A 92 -2.02 30.75 23.21
C ASP A 92 -2.85 30.05 24.31
N ILE A 93 -2.67 30.52 25.55
CA ILE A 93 -3.29 29.93 26.75
C ILE A 93 -4.83 29.92 26.74
N ARG A 94 -5.50 30.65 25.83
CA ARG A 94 -6.97 30.61 25.72
C ARG A 94 -7.50 29.21 25.43
N TYR A 95 -6.76 28.37 24.73
CA TYR A 95 -7.11 26.95 24.58
C TYR A 95 -7.17 26.26 25.96
N GLY A 96 -6.18 26.47 26.83
CA GLY A 96 -6.19 25.95 28.20
C GLY A 96 -7.36 26.50 29.03
N ILE A 97 -7.63 27.81 28.94
CA ILE A 97 -8.77 28.46 29.60
C ILE A 97 -10.09 27.85 29.13
N MET A 98 -10.28 27.69 27.82
CA MET A 98 -11.50 27.15 27.22
C MET A 98 -11.74 25.68 27.58
N ILE A 99 -10.70 24.84 27.73
CA ILE A 99 -10.85 23.47 28.25
C ILE A 99 -11.52 23.52 29.62
N VAL A 100 -10.91 24.24 30.56
CA VAL A 100 -11.32 24.18 31.97
C VAL A 100 -12.64 24.94 32.19
N ALA A 101 -12.84 26.04 31.48
CA ALA A 101 -14.09 26.81 31.51
C ALA A 101 -15.28 25.99 30.99
N ALA A 102 -15.13 25.31 29.86
CA ALA A 102 -16.17 24.43 29.33
C ALA A 102 -16.52 23.31 30.31
N ILE A 103 -15.51 22.65 30.89
CA ILE A 103 -15.71 21.60 31.91
C ILE A 103 -16.50 22.14 33.12
N LYS A 104 -16.10 23.30 33.66
CA LYS A 104 -16.80 23.95 34.77
C LYS A 104 -18.25 24.33 34.44
N ALA A 105 -18.53 24.67 33.18
CA ALA A 105 -19.87 24.99 32.69
C ALA A 105 -20.71 23.75 32.31
N GLY A 106 -20.14 22.53 32.36
CA GLY A 106 -20.83 21.29 31.97
C GLY A 106 -20.76 20.96 30.47
N TYR A 107 -19.89 21.62 29.72
CA TYR A 107 -19.65 21.44 28.28
C TYR A 107 -18.33 20.71 28.02
N LYS A 108 -18.07 20.35 26.76
CA LYS A 108 -16.75 19.90 26.30
C LYS A 108 -16.26 20.75 25.14
N SER A 109 -14.96 21.05 25.15
CA SER A 109 -14.32 21.80 24.06
C SER A 109 -13.92 20.88 22.91
N LEU A 110 -14.10 21.32 21.67
CA LEU A 110 -13.53 20.72 20.46
C LEU A 110 -12.45 21.66 19.92
N PHE A 111 -11.24 21.14 19.69
CA PHE A 111 -10.18 21.88 19.03
C PHE A 111 -9.95 21.35 17.62
N VAL A 112 -9.93 22.29 16.68
CA VAL A 112 -9.72 22.02 15.27
C VAL A 112 -8.47 22.71 14.77
N SER A 113 -7.72 22.04 13.90
CA SER A 113 -6.61 22.69 13.21
C SER A 113 -7.14 23.78 12.27
N PRO A 114 -6.60 25.01 12.33
CA PRO A 114 -6.95 26.06 11.38
C PRO A 114 -6.52 25.73 9.94
N ARG A 115 -5.67 24.71 9.76
CA ARG A 115 -5.12 24.28 8.46
C ARG A 115 -5.98 23.22 7.78
N ASN A 116 -7.02 22.70 8.43
CA ASN A 116 -7.90 21.71 7.81
C ASN A 116 -8.71 22.34 6.67
N PRO A 117 -8.88 21.63 5.53
CA PRO A 117 -9.78 22.09 4.48
C PRO A 117 -11.23 22.09 4.99
N LEU A 118 -12.10 22.89 4.36
CA LEU A 118 -13.50 23.05 4.75
C LEU A 118 -14.23 21.72 4.97
N GLU A 119 -14.11 20.78 4.02
CA GLU A 119 -14.74 19.47 4.11
C GLU A 119 -14.34 18.70 5.38
N ALA A 120 -13.06 18.78 5.76
CA ALA A 120 -12.56 18.14 6.97
C ALA A 120 -13.13 18.79 8.24
N GLN A 121 -13.30 20.12 8.25
CA GLN A 121 -13.93 20.82 9.38
C GLN A 121 -15.40 20.43 9.54
N LEU A 122 -16.15 20.44 8.44
CA LEU A 122 -17.56 20.06 8.45
C LEU A 122 -17.75 18.61 8.93
N ASN A 123 -16.86 17.70 8.52
CA ASN A 123 -16.86 16.33 9.02
C ASN A 123 -16.64 16.27 10.54
N LEU A 124 -15.68 17.03 11.08
CA LEU A 124 -15.45 17.10 12.52
C LEU A 124 -16.65 17.66 13.28
N PHE A 125 -17.30 18.72 12.79
CA PHE A 125 -18.49 19.30 13.42
C PHE A 125 -19.67 18.32 13.43
N ASN A 126 -19.86 17.57 12.34
CA ASN A 126 -20.91 16.56 12.26
C ASN A 126 -20.66 15.39 13.21
N LEU A 127 -19.45 14.81 13.20
CA LEU A 127 -19.11 13.66 14.04
C LEU A 127 -19.07 13.98 15.54
N SER A 128 -18.81 15.24 15.90
CA SER A 128 -18.77 15.70 17.30
C SER A 128 -20.09 16.32 17.78
N ASN A 129 -21.12 16.39 16.91
CA ASN A 129 -22.36 17.12 17.15
C ASN A 129 -22.11 18.54 17.69
N CYS A 130 -21.19 19.27 17.06
CA CYS A 130 -20.82 20.62 17.47
C CYS A 130 -21.93 21.61 17.11
N GLN A 131 -22.44 22.36 18.08
CA GLN A 131 -23.51 23.35 17.85
C GLN A 131 -23.04 24.78 18.06
N ILE A 132 -21.91 24.98 18.76
CA ILE A 132 -21.37 26.28 19.11
C ILE A 132 -19.95 26.41 18.60
N VAL A 133 -19.62 27.51 17.93
CA VAL A 133 -18.25 27.93 17.59
C VAL A 133 -17.88 29.17 18.40
N ALA A 134 -16.89 29.01 19.26
CA ALA A 134 -16.24 30.06 20.01
C ALA A 134 -15.02 30.61 19.25
N ARG A 135 -14.98 31.92 19.01
CA ARG A 135 -13.94 32.56 18.19
C ARG A 135 -13.67 34.03 18.57
N PRO A 136 -12.40 34.48 18.55
CA PRO A 136 -12.11 35.90 18.64
C PRO A 136 -12.39 36.62 17.33
N LYS A 137 -12.57 37.94 17.39
CA LYS A 137 -12.87 38.78 16.20
C LYS A 137 -11.91 38.52 15.03
N SER A 138 -10.64 38.26 15.31
CA SER A 138 -9.60 37.96 14.31
C SER A 138 -9.87 36.71 13.47
N HIS A 139 -10.76 35.80 13.91
CA HIS A 139 -11.06 34.54 13.23
C HIS A 139 -12.46 34.52 12.57
N THR A 140 -13.14 35.67 12.49
CA THR A 140 -14.49 35.80 11.92
C THR A 140 -14.55 35.26 10.49
N ALA A 141 -13.62 35.65 9.61
CA ALA A 141 -13.63 35.23 8.21
C ALA A 141 -13.53 33.70 8.02
N VAL A 142 -12.75 33.02 8.86
CA VAL A 142 -12.60 31.56 8.84
C VAL A 142 -13.89 30.89 9.29
N VAL A 143 -14.52 31.40 10.35
CA VAL A 143 -15.75 30.85 10.90
C VAL A 143 -16.95 31.12 9.99
N ASP A 144 -17.05 32.30 9.38
CA ASP A 144 -18.13 32.64 8.43
C ASP A 144 -18.17 31.68 7.24
N LEU A 145 -17.01 31.20 6.80
CA LEU A 145 -16.93 30.18 5.75
C LEU A 145 -17.60 28.86 6.20
N TRP A 146 -17.42 28.48 7.46
CA TRP A 146 -18.05 27.28 8.02
C TRP A 146 -19.55 27.47 8.18
N LEU A 147 -19.98 28.61 8.73
CA LEU A 147 -21.39 28.93 8.98
C LEU A 147 -22.23 28.97 7.69
N LYS A 148 -21.64 29.40 6.57
CA LYS A 148 -22.28 29.32 5.23
C LYS A 148 -22.67 27.90 4.81
N ASN A 149 -21.93 26.90 5.30
CA ASN A 149 -22.11 25.50 4.92
C ASN A 149 -22.81 24.67 6.00
N ARG A 150 -22.72 25.09 7.28
CA ARG A 150 -23.35 24.43 8.42
C ARG A 150 -23.70 25.45 9.50
N PRO A 151 -24.98 25.78 9.70
CA PRO A 151 -25.42 26.69 10.76
C PRO A 151 -24.98 26.20 12.15
N MET A 152 -24.44 27.11 12.94
CA MET A 152 -24.02 26.94 14.35
C MET A 152 -24.14 28.29 15.06
N ASP A 153 -24.27 28.26 16.38
CA ASP A 153 -24.22 29.46 17.21
C ASP A 153 -22.78 29.96 17.33
N VAL A 154 -22.61 31.28 17.42
CA VAL A 154 -21.28 31.91 17.54
C VAL A 154 -21.14 32.51 18.92
N LEU A 155 -20.15 32.02 19.68
CA LEU A 155 -19.69 32.66 20.90
C LEU A 155 -18.49 33.55 20.57
N GLU A 156 -18.65 34.86 20.72
CA GLU A 156 -17.52 35.78 20.58
C GLU A 156 -16.64 35.69 21.84
N VAL A 157 -15.34 35.43 21.64
CA VAL A 157 -14.34 35.36 22.73
C VAL A 157 -13.42 36.58 22.62
N GLU A 158 -13.17 37.28 23.72
CA GLU A 158 -12.30 38.45 23.71
C GLU A 158 -10.83 38.09 23.43
N ASP A 159 -10.02 39.11 23.13
CA ASP A 159 -8.57 38.93 23.10
C ASP A 159 -8.03 38.59 24.51
N LEU A 160 -6.87 37.94 24.57
CA LEU A 160 -6.32 37.44 25.83
C LEU A 160 -6.07 38.56 26.85
N GLU A 161 -5.66 39.75 26.40
CA GLU A 161 -5.39 40.88 27.29
C GLU A 161 -6.68 41.39 27.94
N SER A 162 -7.77 41.46 27.18
CA SER A 162 -9.11 41.79 27.69
C SER A 162 -9.64 40.74 28.68
N ILE A 163 -9.39 39.45 28.46
CA ILE A 163 -9.76 38.37 29.41
C ILE A 163 -8.95 38.49 30.69
N LEU A 164 -7.64 38.73 30.58
CA LEU A 164 -6.74 38.90 31.74
C LEU A 164 -7.03 40.17 32.55
N ALA A 165 -7.58 41.21 31.91
CA ALA A 165 -7.93 42.48 32.54
C ALA A 165 -9.28 42.44 33.29
N GLN A 166 -10.04 41.34 33.18
CA GLN A 166 -11.32 41.22 33.88
C GLN A 166 -11.12 41.32 35.40
N PRO A 167 -12.01 42.03 36.12
CA PRO A 167 -11.98 42.03 37.58
C PRO A 167 -12.22 40.62 38.13
N GLU A 168 -11.96 40.45 39.42
CA GLU A 168 -12.19 39.16 40.08
C GLU A 168 -13.69 38.78 40.02
N VAL A 169 -13.99 37.63 39.41
CA VAL A 169 -15.36 37.14 39.24
C VAL A 169 -15.69 36.00 40.21
N PRO A 170 -16.97 35.78 40.56
CA PRO A 170 -17.38 34.65 41.39
C PRO A 170 -16.88 33.30 40.84
N SER A 171 -16.34 32.46 41.73
CA SER A 171 -15.87 31.12 41.37
C SER A 171 -17.01 30.22 40.91
N ILE A 172 -16.80 29.49 39.82
CA ILE A 172 -17.67 28.38 39.40
C ILE A 172 -17.00 27.08 39.85
N PRO A 173 -17.50 26.41 40.91
CA PRO A 173 -16.87 25.22 41.44
C PRO A 173 -17.12 24.00 40.55
N TYR A 174 -16.10 23.17 40.35
CA TYR A 174 -16.27 21.84 39.75
C TYR A 174 -16.38 20.79 40.86
N THR A 175 -17.57 20.25 41.06
CA THR A 175 -17.89 19.45 42.25
C THR A 175 -17.70 17.95 42.08
N LYS A 176 -17.62 17.42 40.84
CA LYS A 176 -17.38 16.00 40.61
C LYS A 176 -15.98 15.61 41.11
N THR A 177 -15.93 14.51 41.86
CA THR A 177 -14.69 13.81 42.17
C THR A 177 -14.07 13.20 40.91
N GLN A 178 -12.80 12.81 40.97
CA GLN A 178 -12.15 12.18 39.83
C GLN A 178 -12.79 10.84 39.43
N ALA A 179 -13.30 10.08 40.40
CA ALA A 179 -14.03 8.82 40.14
C ALA A 179 -15.38 9.08 39.45
N GLU A 180 -16.12 10.11 39.88
CA GLU A 180 -17.39 10.48 39.23
C GLU A 180 -17.19 11.04 37.83
N ALA A 181 -16.08 11.73 37.59
CA ALA A 181 -15.77 12.34 36.30
C ALA A 181 -15.03 11.40 35.35
N GLU A 182 -14.56 10.23 35.79
CA GLU A 182 -13.59 9.38 35.08
C GLU A 182 -13.93 9.18 33.59
N TRP A 183 -15.20 8.93 33.27
CA TRP A 183 -15.69 8.66 31.92
C TRP A 183 -16.34 9.87 31.22
N ASP A 184 -16.38 11.01 31.90
CA ASP A 184 -16.83 12.27 31.33
C ASP A 184 -15.84 12.75 30.24
N PRO A 185 -16.34 13.42 29.19
CA PRO A 185 -15.49 14.03 28.19
C PRO A 185 -14.71 15.21 28.78
N PHE A 186 -13.40 15.24 28.50
CA PHE A 186 -12.50 16.31 28.91
C PHE A 186 -12.32 17.33 27.77
N VAL A 187 -11.86 16.85 26.61
CA VAL A 187 -11.67 17.65 25.40
C VAL A 187 -11.81 16.74 24.18
N VAL A 188 -12.27 17.29 23.06
CA VAL A 188 -12.30 16.62 21.77
C VAL A 188 -11.13 17.14 20.93
N LEU A 189 -10.23 16.24 20.56
CA LEU A 189 -9.14 16.47 19.60
C LEU A 189 -9.44 15.72 18.31
N HIS A 190 -8.57 15.80 17.31
CA HIS A 190 -8.74 15.01 16.09
C HIS A 190 -7.44 14.39 15.58
N THR A 191 -7.57 13.28 14.87
CA THR A 191 -6.46 12.66 14.14
C THR A 191 -6.16 13.44 12.86
N SER A 192 -4.91 13.48 12.40
CA SER A 192 -4.50 14.23 11.20
C SER A 192 -5.00 13.65 9.87
N GLY A 193 -5.62 12.46 9.87
CA GLY A 193 -6.26 11.83 8.72
C GLY A 193 -5.37 10.87 7.92
N SER A 194 -4.53 10.05 8.58
CA SER A 194 -3.66 9.07 7.87
C SER A 194 -4.42 8.08 6.98
N THR A 195 -5.72 7.86 7.23
CA THR A 195 -6.59 6.92 6.51
C THR A 195 -7.82 7.57 5.83
N GLY A 196 -7.90 8.91 5.78
CA GLY A 196 -9.07 9.62 5.24
C GLY A 196 -9.33 10.98 5.90
N LEU A 197 -10.60 11.40 5.97
CA LEU A 197 -11.00 12.63 6.67
C LEU A 197 -10.69 12.53 8.18
N PRO A 198 -10.31 13.64 8.85
CA PRO A 198 -10.06 13.68 10.30
C PRO A 198 -11.24 13.15 11.11
N LYS A 199 -10.94 12.35 12.14
CA LYS A 199 -11.93 11.82 13.10
C LYS A 199 -11.75 12.48 14.46
N PRO A 200 -12.85 12.84 15.16
CA PRO A 200 -12.78 13.35 16.51
C PRO A 200 -12.43 12.23 17.51
N ILE A 201 -11.56 12.54 18.46
CA ILE A 201 -11.18 11.70 19.60
C ILE A 201 -11.63 12.43 20.86
N VAL A 202 -12.58 11.82 21.57
CA VAL A 202 -13.08 12.35 22.85
C VAL A 202 -12.16 11.87 23.97
N VAL A 203 -11.25 12.72 24.40
CA VAL A 203 -10.37 12.46 25.54
C VAL A 203 -11.21 12.46 26.82
N LYS A 204 -10.97 11.50 27.71
CA LYS A 204 -11.71 11.34 28.97
C LYS A 204 -10.92 11.88 30.15
N HIS A 205 -11.61 12.30 31.20
CA HIS A 205 -10.97 12.72 32.46
C HIS A 205 -10.07 11.64 33.05
N GLY A 206 -10.46 10.36 32.96
CA GLY A 206 -9.66 9.22 33.42
C GLY A 206 -8.34 9.09 32.68
N SER A 207 -8.30 9.37 31.37
CA SER A 207 -7.05 9.39 30.58
C SER A 207 -6.11 10.51 31.02
N VAL A 208 -6.65 11.65 31.43
CA VAL A 208 -5.85 12.77 31.95
C VAL A 208 -5.28 12.43 33.33
N ALA A 209 -6.10 11.89 34.24
CA ALA A 209 -5.63 11.47 35.57
C ALA A 209 -4.65 10.29 35.52
N MET A 210 -4.77 9.40 34.53
CA MET A 210 -3.77 8.39 34.24
C MET A 210 -2.38 9.01 34.06
N THR A 211 -2.26 10.16 33.39
CA THR A 211 -0.96 10.82 33.16
C THR A 211 -0.27 11.19 34.47
N ASP A 212 -1.04 11.52 35.51
CA ASP A 212 -0.51 11.72 36.86
C ASP A 212 -0.09 10.38 37.50
N THR A 213 -0.90 9.34 37.34
CA THR A 213 -0.59 7.97 37.82
C THR A 213 0.72 7.44 37.23
N LEU A 214 0.97 7.66 35.93
CA LEU A 214 2.21 7.24 35.25
C LEU A 214 3.48 7.85 35.87
N ARG A 215 3.40 9.06 36.42
CA ARG A 215 4.53 9.74 37.08
C ARG A 215 4.89 9.15 38.44
N GLN A 216 3.96 8.39 39.02
CA GLN A 216 4.09 7.80 40.35
C GLN A 216 4.49 6.33 40.31
N LEU A 217 4.61 5.75 39.10
CA LEU A 217 5.14 4.41 38.94
C LEU A 217 6.54 4.32 39.55
N PRO A 218 6.87 3.21 40.21
CA PRO A 218 8.16 3.06 40.85
C PRO A 218 9.31 3.05 39.83
N PRO A 219 10.54 3.36 40.26
CA PRO A 219 11.71 3.09 39.44
C PRO A 219 11.74 1.63 38.97
N TRP A 220 12.12 1.42 37.72
CA TRP A 220 12.23 0.09 37.11
C TRP A 220 13.48 0.03 36.24
N ASN A 221 14.17 -1.12 36.23
CA ASN A 221 15.46 -1.30 35.53
C ASN A 221 16.47 -0.17 35.79
N GLY A 222 16.56 0.29 37.05
CA GLY A 222 17.53 1.32 37.45
C GLY A 222 17.22 2.73 36.92
N THR A 223 16.05 2.98 36.35
CA THR A 223 15.62 4.30 35.89
C THR A 223 14.19 4.62 36.37
N VAL A 224 13.71 5.83 36.12
CA VAL A 224 12.39 6.33 36.54
C VAL A 224 11.48 6.55 35.33
N PRO A 225 10.15 6.65 35.51
CA PRO A 225 9.25 7.08 34.44
C PRO A 225 9.70 8.41 33.82
N THR A 226 9.58 8.55 32.49
CA THR A 226 10.06 9.73 31.77
C THR A 226 9.46 11.03 32.29
N GLY A 227 8.17 11.03 32.64
CA GLY A 227 7.51 12.20 33.25
C GLY A 227 8.16 12.63 34.56
N GLN A 228 8.54 11.70 35.43
CA GLN A 228 9.24 11.99 36.69
C GLN A 228 10.63 12.58 36.45
N ALA A 229 11.37 12.05 35.46
CA ALA A 229 12.67 12.58 35.08
C ALA A 229 12.57 14.01 34.54
N MET A 230 11.55 14.31 33.72
CA MET A 230 11.30 15.65 33.21
C MET A 230 10.95 16.62 34.34
N ASP A 231 10.01 16.26 35.22
CA ASP A 231 9.57 17.10 36.34
C ASP A 231 10.73 17.45 37.31
N ALA A 232 11.64 16.49 37.55
CA ALA A 232 12.81 16.70 38.40
C ALA A 232 13.86 17.65 37.78
N ARG A 233 13.86 17.78 36.45
CA ARG A 233 14.84 18.56 35.69
C ARG A 233 14.33 19.93 35.25
N THR A 234 13.02 20.13 35.21
CA THR A 234 12.39 21.38 34.76
C THR A 234 12.13 22.34 35.91
N LYS A 235 12.58 23.60 35.74
CA LYS A 235 12.11 24.76 36.51
C LYS A 235 11.16 25.62 35.70
N ARG A 236 11.46 25.87 34.41
CA ARG A 236 10.60 26.57 33.46
C ARG A 236 10.75 25.91 32.08
N HIS A 237 9.63 25.54 31.48
CA HIS A 237 9.61 24.83 30.22
C HIS A 237 9.16 25.74 29.08
N PHE A 238 9.92 25.82 27.99
CA PHE A 238 9.46 26.45 26.75
C PHE A 238 8.75 25.41 25.87
N SER A 239 7.52 25.71 25.45
CA SER A 239 6.80 24.86 24.51
C SER A 239 6.11 25.71 23.43
N PRO A 240 6.53 25.59 22.16
CA PRO A 240 5.84 26.19 21.04
C PRO A 240 4.83 25.23 20.39
N MET A 241 4.57 24.07 21.01
CA MET A 241 3.64 23.08 20.47
C MET A 241 2.22 23.65 20.41
N PRO A 242 1.48 23.48 19.29
CA PRO A 242 0.16 24.08 19.17
C PRO A 242 -0.85 23.55 20.21
N LEU A 243 -1.51 24.45 20.93
CA LEU A 243 -2.48 24.14 21.99
C LEU A 243 -3.86 23.71 21.47
N PHE A 244 -4.06 23.68 20.15
CA PHE A 244 -5.16 22.98 19.50
C PHE A 244 -4.83 21.51 19.15
N HIS A 245 -3.57 21.09 19.30
CA HIS A 245 -3.08 19.76 18.99
C HIS A 245 -2.73 18.98 20.27
N ALA A 246 -2.82 17.64 20.21
CA ALA A 246 -2.52 16.74 21.33
C ALA A 246 -1.19 17.06 22.02
N GLY A 247 -0.10 17.27 21.26
CA GLY A 247 1.20 17.63 21.81
C GLY A 247 1.20 18.89 22.67
N GLY A 248 0.49 19.96 22.26
CA GLY A 248 0.38 21.18 23.06
C GLY A 248 -0.55 21.00 24.25
N VAL A 249 -1.73 20.40 24.04
CA VAL A 249 -2.70 20.14 25.13
C VAL A 249 -2.08 19.26 26.21
N TYR A 250 -1.36 18.20 25.82
CA TYR A 250 -0.75 17.26 26.76
C TYR A 250 0.50 17.85 27.41
N GLY A 251 1.22 18.74 26.73
CA GLY A 251 2.27 19.57 27.34
C GLY A 251 1.71 20.53 28.39
N PHE A 252 0.60 21.21 28.10
CA PHE A 252 -0.11 22.07 29.05
C PHE A 252 -0.60 21.27 30.27
N LEU A 253 -1.30 20.16 30.06
CA LEU A 253 -1.80 19.31 31.13
C LEU A 253 -0.65 18.71 31.93
N GLY A 254 0.33 18.13 31.26
CA GLY A 254 1.44 17.43 31.89
C GLY A 254 2.39 18.37 32.63
N THR A 255 2.92 19.38 31.96
CA THR A 255 3.99 20.21 32.52
C THR A 255 3.43 21.26 33.48
N MET A 256 2.40 22.00 33.04
CA MET A 256 1.86 23.12 33.80
C MET A 256 0.89 22.66 34.89
N VAL A 257 -0.15 21.92 34.52
CA VAL A 257 -1.21 21.56 35.47
C VAL A 257 -0.76 20.43 36.40
N LEU A 258 -0.35 19.27 35.88
CA LEU A 258 0.02 18.14 36.74
C LEU A 258 1.40 18.36 37.39
N GLY A 259 2.42 18.70 36.60
CA GLY A 259 3.79 18.92 37.08
C GLY A 259 4.02 20.23 37.85
N GLY A 260 3.10 21.20 37.75
CA GLY A 260 3.20 22.48 38.45
C GLY A 260 4.36 23.37 37.98
N LYS A 261 4.86 23.16 36.76
CA LYS A 261 6.00 23.89 36.21
C LYS A 261 5.53 25.04 35.31
N PRO A 262 6.08 26.26 35.46
CA PRO A 262 5.84 27.37 34.55
C PRO A 262 6.04 27.00 33.07
N LEU A 263 5.05 27.32 32.23
CA LEU A 263 5.10 27.13 30.79
C LEU A 263 5.33 28.46 30.06
N ALA A 264 6.43 28.58 29.32
CA ALA A 264 6.67 29.71 28.42
C ALA A 264 6.15 29.35 27.02
N LEU A 265 5.23 30.18 26.50
CA LEU A 265 4.62 30.02 25.18
C LEU A 265 5.15 31.09 24.22
N PRO A 266 5.33 30.81 22.92
CA PRO A 266 5.75 31.82 21.95
C PRO A 266 4.65 32.86 21.70
N TYR A 267 4.98 33.92 20.97
CA TYR A 267 3.97 34.87 20.48
C TYR A 267 3.04 34.19 19.46
N ALA A 268 1.73 34.27 19.67
CA ALA A 268 0.75 33.44 18.98
C ALA A 268 0.65 33.70 17.47
N ASP A 269 0.93 34.92 17.03
CA ASP A 269 0.70 35.39 15.65
C ASP A 269 1.95 35.33 14.76
N ARG A 270 3.01 34.63 15.18
CA ARG A 270 4.25 34.49 14.41
C ARG A 270 4.61 33.03 14.16
N PRO A 271 4.90 32.64 12.91
CA PRO A 271 5.46 31.31 12.62
C PRO A 271 6.76 31.09 13.39
N LEU A 272 6.93 29.87 13.87
CA LEU A 272 8.10 29.48 14.62
C LEU A 272 9.28 29.22 13.66
N THR A 273 10.37 29.98 13.80
CA THR A 273 11.66 29.69 13.13
C THR A 273 12.69 29.22 14.17
N PRO A 274 13.79 28.57 13.76
CA PRO A 274 14.86 28.21 14.69
C PRO A 274 15.42 29.40 15.48
N GLU A 275 15.62 30.54 14.82
CA GLU A 275 16.10 31.77 15.48
C GLU A 275 15.11 32.25 16.53
N LEU A 276 13.82 32.31 16.17
CA LEU A 276 12.78 32.71 17.10
C LEU A 276 12.68 31.73 18.28
N CYS A 277 12.88 30.42 18.06
CA CYS A 277 12.94 29.43 19.14
C CYS A 277 14.05 29.74 20.13
N ILE A 278 15.27 29.96 19.63
CA ILE A 278 16.44 30.25 20.46
C ILE A 278 16.24 31.57 21.23
N GLU A 279 15.72 32.61 20.58
CA GLU A 279 15.37 33.86 21.25
C GLU A 279 14.32 33.65 22.33
N CYS A 280 13.25 32.91 22.04
CA CYS A 280 12.22 32.61 23.04
C CYS A 280 12.80 31.84 24.23
N ILE A 281 13.61 30.81 24.01
CA ILE A 281 14.27 30.04 25.07
C ILE A 281 15.12 30.96 25.96
N LYS A 282 15.97 31.78 25.33
CA LYS A 282 16.90 32.69 26.02
C LYS A 282 16.18 33.74 26.86
N TYR A 283 15.20 34.44 26.26
CA TYR A 283 14.55 35.57 26.92
C TYR A 283 13.41 35.16 27.86
N SER A 284 12.82 33.97 27.69
CA SER A 284 11.92 33.38 28.70
C SER A 284 12.66 32.82 29.91
N LYS A 285 13.98 32.63 29.80
CA LYS A 285 14.81 31.95 30.81
C LYS A 285 14.32 30.52 31.08
N ALA A 286 13.87 29.83 30.03
CA ALA A 286 13.53 28.42 30.11
C ALA A 286 14.79 27.57 30.32
N ASP A 287 14.72 26.55 31.16
CA ASP A 287 15.80 25.59 31.39
C ASP A 287 15.52 24.23 30.74
N SER A 288 14.35 24.08 30.12
CA SER A 288 14.02 22.93 29.27
C SER A 288 13.11 23.38 28.14
N ALA A 289 13.12 22.65 27.02
CA ALA A 289 12.28 22.97 25.88
C ALA A 289 11.65 21.70 25.29
N GLY A 290 10.44 21.82 24.75
CA GLY A 290 9.80 20.79 23.92
C GLY A 290 9.72 21.28 22.49
N LEU A 291 10.47 20.69 21.55
CA LEU A 291 10.59 21.19 20.17
C LEU A 291 10.11 20.16 19.14
N PRO A 292 9.49 20.59 18.02
CA PRO A 292 9.21 19.71 16.89
C PRO A 292 10.52 19.18 16.26
N PRO A 293 10.54 17.94 15.73
CA PRO A 293 11.73 17.39 15.07
C PRO A 293 12.28 18.26 13.95
N SER A 294 11.42 18.83 13.09
CA SER A 294 11.84 19.68 11.97
C SER A 294 12.67 20.90 12.42
N VAL A 295 12.29 21.50 13.56
CA VAL A 295 13.05 22.63 14.13
C VAL A 295 14.40 22.16 14.66
N LEU A 296 14.45 20.96 15.26
CA LEU A 296 15.71 20.39 15.75
C LEU A 296 16.67 20.02 14.63
N GLU A 297 16.16 19.53 13.50
CA GLU A 297 16.95 19.25 12.31
C GLU A 297 17.59 20.52 11.78
N GLU A 298 16.81 21.59 11.60
CA GLU A 298 17.35 22.90 11.20
C GLU A 298 18.40 23.45 12.19
N ILE A 299 18.18 23.31 13.50
CA ILE A 299 19.14 23.72 14.54
C ILE A 299 20.41 22.85 14.49
N SER A 300 20.31 21.57 14.15
CA SER A 300 21.44 20.64 14.14
C SER A 300 22.54 21.03 13.14
N HIS A 301 22.23 21.88 12.16
CA HIS A 301 23.18 22.41 11.18
C HIS A 301 23.81 23.75 11.60
N ARG A 302 23.52 24.26 12.81
CA ARG A 302 23.85 25.63 13.25
C ARG A 302 24.57 25.63 14.60
N PRO A 303 25.91 25.56 14.62
CA PRO A 303 26.70 25.40 15.85
C PRO A 303 26.39 26.41 16.95
N GLU A 304 26.12 27.67 16.58
CA GLU A 304 25.75 28.73 17.52
C GLU A 304 24.41 28.50 18.21
N GLN A 305 23.46 27.84 17.54
CA GLN A 305 22.15 27.50 18.09
C GLN A 305 22.22 26.22 18.94
N ILE A 306 23.05 25.25 18.55
CA ILE A 306 23.37 24.07 19.35
C ILE A 306 23.98 24.47 20.70
N ALA A 307 24.87 25.47 20.70
CA ALA A 307 25.50 25.98 21.93
C ALA A 307 24.47 26.54 22.92
N GLU A 308 23.37 27.13 22.44
CA GLU A 308 22.28 27.60 23.30
C GLU A 308 21.44 26.43 23.84
N LEU A 309 21.13 25.41 23.01
CA LEU A 309 20.42 24.21 23.46
C LEU A 309 21.20 23.38 24.49
N LYS A 310 22.53 23.38 24.41
CA LYS A 310 23.42 22.69 25.36
C LYS A 310 23.25 23.18 26.80
N ASN A 311 22.80 24.43 26.98
CA ASN A 311 22.59 25.02 28.32
C ASN A 311 21.29 24.56 28.98
N LEU A 312 20.42 23.86 28.24
CA LEU A 312 19.16 23.33 28.76
C LEU A 312 19.39 22.02 29.52
N ALA A 313 18.60 21.80 30.57
CA ALA A 313 18.57 20.54 31.32
C ALA A 313 18.14 19.36 30.44
N PHE A 314 17.26 19.61 29.47
CA PHE A 314 16.93 18.70 28.37
C PHE A 314 16.18 19.41 27.25
N VAL A 315 16.17 18.78 26.08
CA VAL A 315 15.29 19.11 24.96
C VAL A 315 14.43 17.90 24.63
N GLY A 316 13.13 18.02 24.90
CA GLY A 316 12.13 17.02 24.57
C GLY A 316 11.68 17.18 23.12
N PHE A 317 11.47 16.07 22.42
CA PHE A 317 10.84 16.08 21.10
C PHE A 317 9.92 14.88 20.98
N GLY A 318 8.96 14.95 20.05
CA GLY A 318 8.00 13.88 19.87
C GLY A 318 6.97 14.20 18.81
N GLY A 319 6.07 13.26 18.59
CA GLY A 319 5.06 13.34 17.53
C GLY A 319 5.60 12.99 16.15
N GLY A 320 6.91 12.95 15.91
CA GLY A 320 7.54 12.43 14.69
C GLY A 320 8.98 11.97 14.98
N PRO A 321 9.59 11.18 14.08
CA PRO A 321 10.99 10.82 14.20
C PRO A 321 11.88 12.06 14.02
N LEU A 322 13.08 12.00 14.59
CA LEU A 322 14.18 12.92 14.33
C LEU A 322 15.25 12.13 13.56
N SER A 323 15.82 12.71 12.50
CA SER A 323 16.86 12.03 11.72
C SER A 323 18.04 11.60 12.59
N GLN A 324 18.64 10.46 12.26
CA GLN A 324 19.75 9.93 13.05
C GLN A 324 20.94 10.91 13.06
N GLU A 325 21.27 11.50 11.91
CA GLU A 325 22.37 12.46 11.79
C GLU A 325 22.15 13.71 12.66
N ALA A 326 20.93 14.29 12.64
CA ALA A 326 20.62 15.47 13.43
C ALA A 326 20.70 15.17 14.93
N GLY A 327 20.07 14.08 15.38
CA GLY A 327 20.10 13.69 16.79
C GLY A 327 21.51 13.34 17.29
N ASP A 328 22.28 12.59 16.50
CA ASP A 328 23.67 12.25 16.83
C ASP A 328 24.55 13.51 16.88
N THR A 329 24.33 14.47 15.99
CA THR A 329 25.03 15.76 16.00
C THR A 329 24.71 16.56 17.26
N LEU A 330 23.44 16.64 17.66
CA LEU A 330 23.02 17.33 18.88
C LEU A 330 23.62 16.67 20.13
N VAL A 331 23.52 15.35 20.25
CA VAL A 331 24.05 14.58 21.38
C VAL A 331 25.57 14.68 21.47
N ARG A 332 26.29 14.55 20.34
CA ARG A 332 27.76 14.68 20.28
C ARG A 332 28.24 16.06 20.73
N ASN A 333 27.44 17.10 20.50
CA ASN A 333 27.72 18.46 20.95
C ASN A 333 27.22 18.76 22.38
N GLY A 334 26.69 17.76 23.09
CA GLY A 334 26.34 17.82 24.51
C GLY A 334 24.89 18.24 24.79
N VAL A 335 24.01 18.26 23.79
CA VAL A 335 22.57 18.48 24.01
C VAL A 335 21.94 17.20 24.57
N HIS A 336 21.20 17.31 25.68
CA HIS A 336 20.51 16.18 26.26
C HIS A 336 19.09 16.03 25.69
N LEU A 337 18.89 15.01 24.84
CA LEU A 337 17.59 14.75 24.19
C LEU A 337 16.70 13.82 25.04
N ILE A 338 15.40 14.10 25.05
CA ILE A 338 14.36 13.19 25.55
C ILE A 338 13.35 12.93 24.44
N ASN A 339 13.27 11.68 23.98
CA ASN A 339 12.30 11.25 22.98
C ASN A 339 10.96 10.92 23.66
N ILE A 340 9.89 11.59 23.25
CA ILE A 340 8.55 11.49 23.82
C ILE A 340 7.63 10.82 22.80
N ILE A 341 6.94 9.76 23.24
CA ILE A 341 6.02 9.00 22.39
C ILE A 341 4.59 8.99 22.95
N GLY A 342 3.63 9.11 22.04
CA GLY A 342 2.21 9.14 22.34
C GLY A 342 1.38 9.29 21.06
N ALA A 343 0.08 9.07 21.20
CA ALA A 343 -0.91 9.36 20.17
C ALA A 343 -2.08 10.14 20.77
N THR A 344 -2.91 10.74 19.90
CA THR A 344 -4.11 11.46 20.34
C THR A 344 -5.01 10.54 21.18
N GLU A 345 -5.10 9.26 20.81
CA GLU A 345 -5.96 8.24 21.40
C GLU A 345 -5.50 7.69 22.75
N THR A 346 -4.23 7.83 23.12
CA THR A 346 -3.68 7.11 24.28
C THR A 346 -3.05 8.01 25.33
N LEU A 347 -2.87 9.32 25.06
CA LEU A 347 -2.07 10.22 25.91
C LEU A 347 -0.63 9.64 26.09
N PRO A 348 0.37 10.24 26.77
CA PRO A 348 1.75 9.76 26.57
C PRO A 348 1.88 8.29 26.94
N MET A 349 2.60 7.54 26.12
CA MET A 349 2.84 6.11 26.35
C MET A 349 3.61 5.93 27.66
N CYS A 350 3.41 4.79 28.31
CA CYS A 350 4.12 4.43 29.52
C CYS A 350 5.58 4.06 29.18
N VAL A 351 6.49 5.02 29.32
CA VAL A 351 7.93 4.86 29.03
C VAL A 351 8.82 5.29 30.19
N TRP A 352 9.97 4.64 30.28
CA TRP A 352 11.01 4.91 31.26
C TRP A 352 12.14 5.74 30.64
N TYR A 353 12.76 6.57 31.49
CA TYR A 353 13.76 7.54 31.08
C TYR A 353 15.05 6.88 30.59
N GLN A 354 15.43 7.18 29.35
CA GLN A 354 16.69 6.76 28.76
C GLN A 354 17.85 7.60 29.30
N LYS A 355 18.67 7.02 30.18
CA LYS A 355 19.81 7.70 30.80
C LYS A 355 21.03 7.79 29.89
N ASN A 356 21.16 6.89 28.93
CA ASN A 356 22.28 6.89 27.99
C ASN A 356 21.96 7.83 26.81
N PRO A 357 22.67 8.97 26.66
CA PRO A 357 22.43 9.90 25.55
C PRO A 357 22.64 9.28 24.17
N GLU A 358 23.51 8.28 24.03
CA GLU A 358 23.78 7.60 22.75
C GLU A 358 22.60 6.72 22.30
N LEU A 359 21.72 6.36 23.23
CA LEU A 359 20.53 5.54 22.95
C LEU A 359 19.25 6.40 22.83
N TRP A 360 19.38 7.69 22.47
CA TRP A 360 18.27 8.64 22.41
C TRP A 360 17.08 8.21 21.52
N GLN A 361 17.30 7.31 20.54
CA GLN A 361 16.25 6.72 19.70
C GLN A 361 15.51 5.52 20.34
N TYR A 362 16.03 4.96 21.43
CA TYR A 362 15.47 3.77 22.07
C TYR A 362 14.57 4.16 23.24
N PHE A 363 13.33 3.68 23.18
CA PHE A 363 12.39 3.73 24.28
C PHE A 363 12.59 2.55 25.21
N ILE A 364 12.39 2.78 26.50
CA ILE A 364 12.38 1.73 27.52
C ILE A 364 10.92 1.48 27.89
N TYR A 365 10.38 0.34 27.44
CA TYR A 365 9.02 -0.07 27.74
C TYR A 365 9.00 -1.07 28.89
N ASN A 366 7.98 -1.00 29.74
CA ASN A 366 7.65 -2.10 30.62
C ASN A 366 6.38 -2.77 30.09
N ASP A 367 6.56 -3.93 29.47
CA ASP A 367 5.49 -4.67 28.80
C ASP A 367 4.41 -5.17 29.79
N GLU A 368 4.79 -5.43 31.04
CA GLU A 368 3.88 -5.88 32.09
C GLU A 368 2.89 -4.78 32.50
N TYR A 369 3.40 -3.58 32.82
CA TYR A 369 2.57 -2.42 33.15
C TYR A 369 1.76 -1.94 31.94
N SER A 370 2.41 -1.84 30.77
CA SER A 370 1.81 -1.22 29.59
C SER A 370 0.84 -2.16 28.84
N GLY A 371 0.94 -3.46 29.11
CA GLY A 371 0.24 -4.50 28.36
C GLY A 371 0.69 -4.60 26.92
N LEU A 372 1.98 -4.36 26.66
CA LEU A 372 2.53 -4.41 25.32
C LEU A 372 2.83 -5.85 24.91
N GLU A 373 2.43 -6.19 23.69
CA GLU A 373 2.79 -7.40 22.99
C GLU A 373 3.50 -7.05 21.69
N TRP A 374 4.66 -7.63 21.48
CA TRP A 374 5.49 -7.41 20.31
C TRP A 374 5.28 -8.56 19.32
N ARG A 375 4.44 -8.34 18.30
CA ARG A 375 4.12 -9.36 17.29
C ARG A 375 5.03 -9.19 16.09
N ARG A 376 5.66 -10.27 15.59
CA ARG A 376 6.57 -10.16 14.44
C ARG A 376 5.84 -9.61 13.21
N ALA A 377 6.44 -8.60 12.57
CA ALA A 377 5.95 -8.08 11.31
C ALA A 377 6.15 -9.12 10.19
N THR A 378 5.21 -9.22 9.26
CA THR A 378 5.29 -10.19 8.16
C THR A 378 6.30 -9.75 7.11
N GLY A 379 7.35 -10.55 6.90
CA GLY A 379 8.31 -10.37 5.79
C GLY A 379 9.58 -9.57 6.12
N GLU A 380 9.80 -9.18 7.37
CA GLU A 380 11.06 -8.55 7.80
C GLU A 380 11.62 -9.20 9.06
N ASP A 381 12.92 -9.53 9.02
CA ASP A 381 13.61 -10.12 10.17
C ASP A 381 13.84 -9.09 11.28
N ASN A 382 13.56 -9.50 12.52
CA ASN A 382 13.76 -8.70 13.73
C ASN A 382 12.96 -7.38 13.80
N VAL A 383 11.82 -7.29 13.12
CA VAL A 383 10.87 -6.17 13.20
C VAL A 383 9.57 -6.64 13.85
N TYR A 384 9.04 -5.85 14.77
CA TYR A 384 7.86 -6.18 15.57
C TYR A 384 6.85 -5.04 15.54
N GLU A 385 5.57 -5.39 15.38
CA GLU A 385 4.43 -4.50 15.53
C GLU A 385 4.03 -4.38 17.01
N MET A 386 3.76 -3.17 17.46
CA MET A 386 3.35 -2.85 18.81
C MET A 386 1.83 -3.04 18.99
N ILE A 387 1.45 -4.02 19.80
CA ILE A 387 0.06 -4.28 20.17
C ILE A 387 -0.14 -3.95 21.65
N ILE A 388 -1.20 -3.24 21.99
CA ILE A 388 -1.60 -2.98 23.37
C ILE A 388 -2.76 -3.92 23.72
N THR A 389 -2.52 -4.91 24.55
CA THR A 389 -3.52 -5.87 25.05
C THR A 389 -4.00 -5.44 26.42
N ARG A 390 -5.32 -5.41 26.62
CA ARG A 390 -5.94 -5.01 27.88
C ARG A 390 -5.53 -5.98 28.99
N LYS A 391 -4.87 -5.47 30.02
CA LYS A 391 -4.48 -6.24 31.21
C LYS A 391 -5.59 -6.29 32.25
N SER A 392 -6.30 -5.18 32.42
CA SER A 392 -7.41 -5.09 33.36
C SER A 392 -8.34 -3.94 33.01
N LYS A 393 -9.62 -4.07 33.37
CA LYS A 393 -10.56 -2.95 33.37
C LYS A 393 -10.39 -2.05 34.59
N GLN A 394 -9.59 -2.47 35.58
CA GLN A 394 -9.37 -1.79 36.85
C GLN A 394 -8.00 -1.09 36.95
N VAL A 395 -7.04 -1.37 36.04
CA VAL A 395 -5.71 -0.75 36.07
C VAL A 395 -5.64 0.36 35.02
N PRO A 396 -5.61 1.65 35.41
CA PRO A 396 -5.93 2.77 34.53
C PRO A 396 -4.79 3.25 33.63
N ILE A 397 -3.65 2.54 33.55
CA ILE A 397 -2.44 3.00 32.84
C ILE A 397 -2.42 2.71 31.34
N GLN A 398 -3.48 2.10 30.82
CA GLN A 398 -3.66 1.80 29.40
C GLN A 398 -4.64 2.79 28.76
N GLY A 399 -4.18 4.02 28.53
CA GLY A 399 -5.00 5.17 28.12
C GLY A 399 -5.84 4.94 26.86
N ILE A 400 -5.38 4.07 25.97
CA ILE A 400 -6.07 3.69 24.74
C ILE A 400 -7.48 3.16 24.97
N PHE A 401 -7.71 2.51 26.11
CA PHE A 401 -8.99 1.90 26.45
C PHE A 401 -9.99 2.86 27.07
N TYR A 402 -9.60 4.10 27.38
CA TYR A 402 -10.58 5.17 27.59
C TYR A 402 -11.16 5.68 26.27
N THR A 403 -10.33 5.69 25.22
CA THR A 403 -10.74 6.09 23.87
C THR A 403 -11.53 4.98 23.18
N PHE A 404 -11.13 3.73 23.36
CA PHE A 404 -11.77 2.54 22.80
C PHE A 404 -12.17 1.54 23.90
N PRO A 405 -13.22 1.85 24.70
CA PRO A 405 -13.60 1.06 25.87
C PRO A 405 -14.01 -0.38 25.55
N ASP A 406 -14.50 -0.65 24.34
CA ASP A 406 -14.96 -1.97 23.93
C ASP A 406 -13.85 -2.86 23.34
N LYS A 407 -12.63 -2.33 23.15
CA LYS A 407 -11.51 -3.10 22.60
C LYS A 407 -10.80 -3.88 23.70
N GLU A 408 -10.45 -5.13 23.41
CA GLU A 408 -9.54 -5.93 24.25
C GLU A 408 -8.08 -5.84 23.76
N GLU A 409 -7.88 -5.57 22.46
CA GLU A 409 -6.58 -5.31 21.87
C GLU A 409 -6.64 -4.06 20.99
N TYR A 410 -5.53 -3.31 20.96
CA TYR A 410 -5.34 -2.20 20.06
C TYR A 410 -4.00 -2.34 19.32
N ASN A 411 -4.08 -2.49 18.01
CA ASN A 411 -2.93 -2.45 17.13
C ASN A 411 -2.60 -0.98 16.81
N THR A 412 -1.40 -0.51 17.18
CA THR A 412 -0.99 0.87 16.88
C THR A 412 -0.53 1.07 15.44
N SER A 413 -0.22 -0.02 14.75
CA SER A 413 0.47 -0.09 13.46
C SER A 413 1.88 0.50 13.48
N ASP A 414 2.46 0.70 14.65
CA ASP A 414 3.86 1.14 14.80
C ASP A 414 4.77 -0.08 14.85
N LEU A 415 5.85 -0.02 14.08
CA LEU A 415 6.88 -1.04 13.98
C LEU A 415 8.11 -0.63 14.78
N TYR A 416 8.75 -1.62 15.41
CA TYR A 416 9.92 -1.43 16.26
C TYR A 416 10.97 -2.52 16.02
N LYS A 417 12.23 -2.17 16.31
CA LYS A 417 13.35 -3.10 16.40
C LYS A 417 13.82 -3.19 17.86
N PRO A 418 14.03 -4.41 18.40
CA PRO A 418 14.61 -4.56 19.72
C PRO A 418 16.10 -4.19 19.67
N HIS A 419 16.62 -3.63 20.76
CA HIS A 419 18.05 -3.43 20.91
C HIS A 419 18.78 -4.78 20.91
N PRO A 420 19.95 -4.92 20.24
CA PRO A 420 20.63 -6.21 20.11
C PRO A 420 21.00 -6.89 21.44
N THR A 421 21.27 -6.11 22.49
CA THR A 421 21.79 -6.62 23.77
C THR A 421 21.04 -6.13 25.01
N LEU A 422 20.13 -5.14 24.88
CA LEU A 422 19.48 -4.52 26.03
C LEU A 422 18.00 -4.92 26.02
N PRO A 423 17.53 -5.68 27.02
CA PRO A 423 16.14 -6.07 27.06
C PRO A 423 15.24 -4.85 27.22
N ASN A 424 14.03 -4.93 26.68
CA ASN A 424 12.99 -3.90 26.77
C ASN A 424 13.32 -2.55 26.12
N HIS A 425 14.45 -2.46 25.41
CA HIS A 425 14.82 -1.29 24.64
C HIS A 425 14.35 -1.46 23.21
N TRP A 426 13.47 -0.57 22.78
CA TRP A 426 12.82 -0.64 21.47
C TRP A 426 13.05 0.65 20.70
N LYS A 427 13.61 0.54 19.50
CA LYS A 427 13.77 1.66 18.57
C LYS A 427 12.61 1.65 17.60
N PHE A 428 11.92 2.78 17.47
CA PHE A 428 10.88 2.95 16.45
C PHE A 428 11.49 2.75 15.06
N TYR A 429 10.84 1.94 14.24
CA TYR A 429 11.30 1.54 12.91
C TYR A 429 10.40 2.09 11.79
N GLY A 430 9.13 2.35 12.08
CA GLY A 430 8.21 2.90 11.10
C GLY A 430 6.78 2.50 11.37
N ARG A 431 5.99 2.50 10.30
CA ARG A 431 4.55 2.32 10.32
C ARG A 431 4.18 1.19 9.39
N ALA A 432 3.44 0.19 9.87
CA ALA A 432 3.00 -0.96 9.07
C ALA A 432 2.14 -0.52 7.87
N ASP A 433 1.39 0.57 8.01
CA ASP A 433 0.59 1.21 6.97
C ASP A 433 1.39 2.10 5.99
N ASN A 434 2.67 2.36 6.26
CA ASN A 434 3.57 3.06 5.33
C ASN A 434 4.38 2.10 4.43
N ILE A 435 4.35 0.79 4.71
CA ILE A 435 5.01 -0.20 3.89
C ILE A 435 4.37 -0.24 2.49
N LEU A 436 5.18 0.02 1.48
CA LEU A 436 4.78 -0.13 0.09
C LEU A 436 4.85 -1.61 -0.29
N ASN A 437 3.71 -2.20 -0.64
CA ASN A 437 3.68 -3.50 -1.29
C ASN A 437 3.87 -3.28 -2.80
N LEU A 438 5.00 -3.67 -3.35
CA LEU A 438 5.26 -3.62 -4.79
C LEU A 438 4.54 -4.78 -5.50
N SER A 439 4.28 -4.65 -6.80
CA SER A 439 3.55 -5.66 -7.59
C SER A 439 4.30 -6.99 -7.73
N ASN A 440 5.62 -6.97 -7.59
CA ASN A 440 6.47 -8.16 -7.53
C ASN A 440 6.33 -8.93 -6.19
N GLY A 441 5.55 -8.39 -5.23
CA GLY A 441 5.31 -9.01 -3.93
C GLY A 441 6.32 -8.60 -2.86
N GLU A 442 7.32 -7.79 -3.22
CA GLU A 442 8.31 -7.27 -2.28
C GLU A 442 7.72 -6.10 -1.47
N LYS A 443 8.19 -5.98 -0.23
CA LYS A 443 7.80 -4.93 0.71
C LYS A 443 8.94 -3.93 0.83
N LEU A 444 8.59 -2.66 0.71
CA LEU A 444 9.52 -1.55 0.86
C LEU A 444 9.06 -0.67 2.02
N ASN A 445 9.88 -0.57 3.07
CA ASN A 445 9.77 0.51 4.04
C ASN A 445 10.56 1.73 3.52
N PRO A 446 9.89 2.82 3.12
CA PRO A 446 10.55 3.94 2.45
C PRO A 446 11.16 4.97 3.40
N THR A 447 10.89 4.89 4.71
CA THR A 447 11.14 6.00 5.65
C THR A 447 12.62 6.39 5.74
N ASP A 448 13.52 5.43 5.93
CA ASP A 448 14.96 5.74 6.03
C ASP A 448 15.51 6.36 4.72
N MET A 449 14.99 5.95 3.56
CA MET A 449 15.39 6.50 2.27
C MET A 449 14.88 7.93 2.08
N GLU A 450 13.63 8.19 2.47
CA GLU A 450 13.03 9.53 2.45
C GLU A 450 13.83 10.49 3.34
N ASP A 451 14.23 10.06 4.54
CA ASP A 451 15.02 10.84 5.49
C ASP A 451 16.41 11.19 4.91
N ILE A 452 17.11 10.23 4.30
CA ILE A 452 18.40 10.48 3.63
C ILE A 452 18.26 11.53 2.52
N ILE A 453 17.20 11.44 1.71
CA ILE A 453 16.95 12.38 0.60
C ILE A 453 16.59 13.78 1.14
N MET A 454 15.79 13.85 2.21
CA MET A 454 15.44 15.12 2.86
C MET A 454 16.63 15.80 3.54
N GLY A 455 17.70 15.07 3.86
CA GLY A 455 18.95 15.65 4.33
C GLY A 455 19.68 16.52 3.29
N HIS A 456 19.28 16.49 2.02
CA HIS A 456 19.88 17.33 0.97
C HIS A 456 19.36 18.77 1.02
N ALA A 457 20.26 19.77 1.02
CA ALA A 457 19.92 21.19 1.21
C ALA A 457 18.94 21.80 0.18
N GLU A 458 18.82 21.21 -1.01
CA GLU A 458 17.85 21.65 -2.04
C GLU A 458 16.46 20.96 -1.92
N VAL A 459 16.27 20.03 -0.98
CA VAL A 459 15.02 19.27 -0.79
C VAL A 459 14.26 19.79 0.43
N ARG A 460 12.98 20.10 0.27
CA ARG A 460 12.08 20.46 1.37
C ARG A 460 11.37 19.25 1.95
N ASN A 461 10.83 18.39 1.08
CA ASN A 461 10.19 17.12 1.47
C ASN A 461 10.45 16.07 0.39
N ALA A 462 10.51 14.80 0.76
CA ALA A 462 10.60 13.68 -0.17
C ALA A 462 9.48 12.67 0.13
N LEU A 463 8.93 12.06 -0.91
CA LEU A 463 7.92 11.01 -0.79
C LEU A 463 8.15 9.92 -1.83
N ILE A 464 8.53 8.73 -1.37
CA ILE A 464 8.60 7.54 -2.19
C ILE A 464 7.18 7.01 -2.36
N VAL A 465 6.80 6.64 -3.57
CA VAL A 465 5.46 6.16 -3.94
C VAL A 465 5.59 4.90 -4.78
N GLY A 466 4.46 4.36 -5.27
CA GLY A 466 4.47 3.18 -6.14
C GLY A 466 3.93 1.91 -5.49
N ALA A 467 2.99 2.03 -4.54
CA ALA A 467 2.24 0.87 -4.07
C ALA A 467 1.57 0.17 -5.26
N TRP A 468 1.71 -1.16 -5.32
CA TRP A 468 1.25 -2.02 -6.41
C TRP A 468 1.89 -1.73 -7.78
N LYS A 469 3.00 -0.99 -7.81
CA LYS A 469 3.86 -0.82 -8.99
C LYS A 469 5.08 -1.74 -8.85
N PHE A 470 5.76 -2.05 -9.94
CA PHE A 470 6.88 -3.01 -9.92
C PHE A 470 8.11 -2.48 -9.17
N GLN A 471 8.36 -1.18 -9.28
CA GLN A 471 9.46 -0.47 -8.63
C GLN A 471 8.93 0.84 -8.03
N PRO A 472 9.55 1.35 -6.96
CA PRO A 472 9.14 2.62 -6.36
C PRO A 472 9.49 3.83 -7.25
N ALA A 473 8.76 4.91 -7.05
CA ALA A 473 9.03 6.23 -7.65
C ALA A 473 9.25 7.25 -6.53
N LEU A 474 9.84 8.41 -6.87
CA LEU A 474 10.12 9.47 -5.92
C LEU A 474 9.45 10.79 -6.36
N ILE A 475 8.74 11.43 -5.44
CA ILE A 475 8.29 12.81 -5.58
C ILE A 475 9.14 13.68 -4.64
N VAL A 476 9.77 14.72 -5.17
CA VAL A 476 10.58 15.66 -4.39
C VAL A 476 9.91 17.03 -4.37
N GLU A 477 9.64 17.58 -3.19
CA GLU A 477 9.32 18.99 -3.04
C GLU A 477 10.62 19.80 -2.90
N PRO A 478 10.99 20.64 -3.88
CA PRO A 478 12.23 21.38 -3.82
C PRO A 478 12.13 22.61 -2.90
N MET A 479 13.26 23.03 -2.33
CA MET A 479 13.35 24.29 -1.57
C MET A 479 13.08 25.51 -2.46
N THR A 480 13.60 25.46 -3.69
CA THR A 480 13.35 26.47 -4.74
C THR A 480 12.83 25.76 -5.99
N TYR A 481 11.63 26.12 -6.43
CA TYR A 481 10.99 25.49 -7.58
C TYR A 481 11.68 25.91 -8.89
N PRO A 482 12.10 24.96 -9.74
CA PRO A 482 12.64 25.26 -11.06
C PRO A 482 11.56 25.87 -11.97
N LYS A 483 11.98 26.74 -12.90
CA LYS A 483 11.08 27.46 -13.82
C LYS A 483 10.99 26.83 -15.21
N THR A 484 11.98 26.02 -15.57
CA THR A 484 12.05 25.32 -16.86
C THR A 484 12.31 23.84 -16.66
N LYS A 485 12.06 23.04 -17.70
CA LYS A 485 12.25 21.58 -17.66
C LYS A 485 13.72 21.19 -17.54
N GLU A 486 14.62 21.97 -18.15
CA GLU A 486 16.06 21.80 -18.04
C GLU A 486 16.54 22.02 -16.60
N GLN A 487 16.02 23.04 -15.91
CA GLN A 487 16.33 23.28 -14.51
C GLN A 487 15.81 22.17 -13.59
N GLU A 488 14.68 21.56 -13.95
CA GLU A 488 14.11 20.41 -13.24
C GLU A 488 15.02 19.19 -13.37
N ASP A 489 15.47 18.88 -14.59
CA ASP A 489 16.39 17.77 -14.86
C ASP A 489 17.75 17.98 -14.17
N ASP A 490 18.28 19.21 -14.19
CA ASP A 490 19.54 19.55 -13.52
C ASP A 490 19.45 19.38 -11.99
N LEU A 491 18.31 19.74 -11.38
CA LEU A 491 18.10 19.51 -9.95
C LEU A 491 18.05 18.01 -9.65
N ILE A 492 17.30 17.22 -10.42
CA ILE A 492 17.25 15.76 -10.24
C ILE A 492 18.65 15.15 -10.34
N ASP A 493 19.45 15.58 -11.30
CA ASP A 493 20.83 15.09 -11.48
C ASP A 493 21.73 15.43 -10.28
N ARG A 494 21.57 16.62 -9.68
CA ARG A 494 22.26 16.97 -8.43
C ARG A 494 21.80 16.12 -7.24
N LEU A 495 20.55 15.65 -7.23
CA LEU A 495 20.03 14.76 -6.18
C LEU A 495 20.49 13.30 -6.34
N MET A 496 20.86 12.87 -7.55
CA MET A 496 21.22 11.47 -7.83
C MET A 496 22.32 10.90 -6.92
N PRO A 497 23.39 11.63 -6.53
CA PRO A 497 24.36 11.14 -5.56
C PRO A 497 23.75 10.81 -4.19
N THR A 498 22.86 11.66 -3.66
CA THR A 498 22.15 11.40 -2.40
C THR A 498 21.18 10.24 -2.52
N ILE A 499 20.49 10.13 -3.66
CA ILE A 499 19.61 9.00 -3.96
C ILE A 499 20.40 7.70 -4.08
N ALA A 500 21.62 7.74 -4.62
CA ALA A 500 22.51 6.60 -4.64
C ALA A 500 22.93 6.16 -3.23
N GLU A 501 23.08 7.10 -2.28
CA GLU A 501 23.29 6.77 -0.87
C GLU A 501 22.06 6.10 -0.25
N ALA A 502 20.86 6.65 -0.48
CA ALA A 502 19.60 6.03 -0.05
C ALA A 502 19.40 4.63 -0.64
N ASN A 503 19.81 4.40 -1.89
CA ASN A 503 19.79 3.09 -2.54
C ASN A 503 20.81 2.09 -1.94
N LYS A 504 21.82 2.60 -1.20
CA LYS A 504 22.76 1.90 -0.30
C LYS A 504 22.11 0.88 0.64
N ILE A 505 21.07 1.34 1.31
CA ILE A 505 20.52 0.70 2.51
C ILE A 505 19.33 -0.23 2.23
N ILE A 506 18.94 -0.39 0.96
CA ILE A 506 17.77 -1.17 0.55
C ILE A 506 18.14 -2.27 -0.45
N ALA A 507 17.30 -3.30 -0.51
CA ALA A 507 17.39 -4.35 -1.53
C ALA A 507 17.13 -3.79 -2.94
N THR A 508 17.66 -4.46 -3.97
CA THR A 508 17.64 -3.98 -5.36
C THR A 508 16.25 -3.59 -5.87
N HIS A 509 15.20 -4.32 -5.46
CA HIS A 509 13.81 -4.05 -5.86
C HIS A 509 13.25 -2.72 -5.33
N GLY A 510 13.85 -2.16 -4.27
CA GLY A 510 13.43 -0.92 -3.63
C GLY A 510 14.23 0.31 -4.09
N ARG A 511 15.16 0.15 -5.03
CA ARG A 511 16.03 1.25 -5.47
C ARG A 511 15.28 2.25 -6.34
N LEU A 512 15.53 3.53 -6.09
CA LEU A 512 15.02 4.64 -6.86
C LEU A 512 15.87 4.86 -8.11
N VAL A 513 15.21 5.11 -9.24
CA VAL A 513 15.82 5.31 -10.56
C VAL A 513 15.42 6.66 -11.14
N ARG A 514 16.35 7.31 -11.83
CA ARG A 514 16.20 8.70 -12.32
C ARG A 514 14.89 8.95 -13.09
N HIS A 515 14.50 8.01 -13.95
CA HIS A 515 13.34 8.15 -14.82
C HIS A 515 11.98 8.04 -14.09
N LEU A 516 11.99 7.65 -12.81
CA LEU A 516 10.85 7.63 -11.90
C LEU A 516 10.98 8.67 -10.78
N ILE A 517 11.65 9.80 -11.07
CA ILE A 517 11.72 10.95 -10.18
C ILE A 517 10.96 12.11 -10.80
N MET A 518 10.06 12.70 -10.02
CA MET A 518 9.35 13.93 -10.38
C MET A 518 9.47 14.98 -9.26
N LEU A 519 9.27 16.24 -9.61
CA LEU A 519 9.17 17.31 -8.63
C LEU A 519 7.71 17.65 -8.32
N ALA A 520 7.46 18.06 -7.08
CA ALA A 520 6.21 18.67 -6.67
C ALA A 520 6.01 20.02 -7.41
N LYS A 521 4.76 20.42 -7.60
CA LYS A 521 4.41 21.71 -8.23
C LYS A 521 4.13 22.78 -7.18
N PRO A 522 4.50 24.05 -7.40
CA PRO A 522 4.31 25.12 -6.40
C PRO A 522 2.83 25.38 -6.09
N GLU A 523 1.93 25.17 -7.04
CA GLU A 523 0.47 25.23 -6.87
C GLU A 523 -0.14 23.99 -6.17
N LYS A 524 0.66 22.95 -5.94
CA LYS A 524 0.24 21.66 -5.38
C LYS A 524 1.25 21.15 -4.34
N PRO A 525 1.66 21.93 -3.33
CA PRO A 525 2.69 21.50 -2.38
C PRO A 525 2.24 20.25 -1.59
N PHE A 526 3.17 19.60 -0.89
CA PHE A 526 2.83 18.43 -0.08
C PHE A 526 1.82 18.80 1.01
N LEU A 527 0.91 17.87 1.30
CA LEU A 527 -0.04 18.04 2.39
C LEU A 527 0.67 17.70 3.69
N LEU A 528 0.93 18.70 4.53
CA LEU A 528 1.61 18.52 5.81
C LEU A 528 0.61 18.42 6.97
N ALA A 529 0.97 17.62 7.98
CA ALA A 529 0.29 17.63 9.27
C ALA A 529 0.71 18.86 10.08
N ASP A 530 0.00 19.14 11.18
CA ASP A 530 0.26 20.35 11.98
C ASP A 530 1.69 20.40 12.56
N LYS A 531 2.29 19.23 12.76
CA LYS A 531 3.67 18.99 13.22
C LYS A 531 4.73 19.03 12.09
N GLY A 532 4.37 19.40 10.87
CA GLY A 532 5.30 19.52 9.73
C GLY A 532 5.53 18.24 8.93
N THR A 533 5.11 17.07 9.41
CA THR A 533 5.31 15.79 8.69
C THR A 533 4.35 15.62 7.50
N VAL A 534 4.79 14.98 6.42
CA VAL A 534 3.97 14.69 5.22
C VAL A 534 2.80 13.74 5.53
N LYS A 535 1.59 14.10 5.11
CA LYS A 535 0.39 13.24 5.14
C LYS A 535 0.40 12.27 3.94
N ARG A 536 1.27 11.25 3.97
CA ARG A 536 1.52 10.27 2.89
C ARG A 536 0.29 9.90 2.05
N ALA A 537 -0.73 9.29 2.65
CA ALA A 537 -1.92 8.84 1.91
C ALA A 537 -2.67 9.99 1.21
N ALA A 538 -2.79 11.14 1.87
CA ALA A 538 -3.44 12.32 1.30
C ALA A 538 -2.59 12.94 0.18
N THR A 539 -1.27 13.02 0.34
CA THR A 539 -0.34 13.50 -0.68
C THR A 539 -0.29 12.57 -1.90
N VAL A 540 -0.26 11.24 -1.69
CA VAL A 540 -0.36 10.25 -2.79
C VAL A 540 -1.68 10.39 -3.54
N LYS A 541 -2.80 10.58 -2.83
CA LYS A 541 -4.10 10.83 -3.45
C LYS A 541 -4.10 12.15 -4.23
N LEU A 542 -3.50 13.21 -3.67
CA LEU A 542 -3.37 14.50 -4.33
C LEU A 542 -2.58 14.35 -5.64
N TYR A 543 -1.47 13.62 -5.62
CA TYR A 543 -0.57 13.38 -6.76
C TYR A 543 -0.94 12.16 -7.62
N HIS A 544 -2.13 11.58 -7.45
CA HIS A 544 -2.48 10.30 -8.07
C HIS A 544 -2.27 10.31 -9.58
N ASP A 545 -2.80 11.33 -10.27
CA ASP A 545 -2.73 11.42 -11.73
C ASP A 545 -1.28 11.59 -12.22
N GLU A 546 -0.46 12.39 -11.53
CA GLU A 546 0.96 12.57 -11.90
C GLU A 546 1.81 11.34 -11.61
N ILE A 547 1.50 10.59 -10.54
CA ILE A 547 2.17 9.31 -10.26
C ILE A 547 1.84 8.32 -11.37
N GLU A 548 0.57 8.19 -11.75
CA GLU A 548 0.16 7.32 -12.85
C GLU A 548 0.79 7.76 -14.18
N ASP A 549 0.87 9.06 -14.45
CA ASP A 549 1.55 9.59 -15.63
C ASP A 549 3.06 9.29 -15.61
N LEU A 550 3.74 9.45 -14.47
CA LEU A 550 5.16 9.13 -14.34
C LEU A 550 5.46 7.64 -14.63
N TYR A 551 4.57 6.73 -14.24
CA TYR A 551 4.72 5.31 -14.58
C TYR A 551 4.33 4.98 -16.04
N ALA A 552 3.32 5.67 -16.59
CA ALA A 552 2.89 5.46 -17.97
C ALA A 552 3.87 6.06 -18.98
N ASN A 553 4.45 7.21 -18.63
CA ASN A 553 5.36 8.03 -19.40
C ASN A 553 6.59 8.37 -18.55
N PRO A 554 7.48 7.40 -18.28
CA PRO A 554 8.68 7.66 -17.52
C PRO A 554 9.52 8.77 -18.15
N ARG A 555 10.19 9.54 -17.30
CA ARG A 555 10.95 10.71 -17.70
C ARG A 555 12.01 10.32 -18.73
N GLU A 556 11.95 10.90 -19.92
CA GLU A 556 12.96 10.66 -20.96
C GLU A 556 14.33 11.16 -20.48
N ILE A 557 15.38 10.39 -20.79
CA ILE A 557 16.76 10.84 -20.58
C ILE A 557 17.11 11.74 -21.77
N PRO A 558 17.52 13.01 -21.55
CA PRO A 558 17.95 13.89 -22.62
C PRO A 558 19.02 13.22 -23.51
N LEU A 559 18.89 13.34 -24.84
CA LEU A 559 19.74 12.61 -25.82
C LEU A 559 21.23 12.91 -25.66
N ASP A 560 21.60 14.11 -25.22
CA ASP A 560 22.97 14.51 -24.90
C ASP A 560 23.53 13.83 -23.63
N ARG A 561 22.64 13.27 -22.80
CA ARG A 561 22.96 12.59 -21.53
C ARG A 561 22.76 11.07 -21.60
N VAL A 562 22.39 10.52 -22.76
CA VAL A 562 22.25 9.07 -22.97
C VAL A 562 23.64 8.40 -23.04
N PRO A 563 23.92 7.33 -22.27
CA PRO A 563 25.20 6.64 -22.31
C PRO A 563 25.48 6.02 -23.69
N ARG A 564 26.74 6.10 -24.14
CA ARG A 564 27.19 5.46 -25.38
C ARG A 564 27.49 3.98 -25.19
N LEU A 565 27.14 3.17 -26.18
CA LEU A 565 27.45 1.74 -26.21
C LEU A 565 28.84 1.50 -26.81
N ASP A 566 29.45 0.38 -26.46
CA ASP A 566 30.72 -0.04 -27.04
C ASP A 566 30.46 -0.99 -28.20
N LEU A 567 30.58 -0.49 -29.44
CA LEU A 567 30.29 -1.25 -30.65
C LEU A 567 31.51 -2.01 -31.21
N THR A 568 32.63 -2.06 -30.48
CA THR A 568 33.90 -2.61 -31.00
C THR A 568 33.90 -4.13 -31.20
N SER A 569 33.07 -4.85 -30.43
CA SER A 569 32.87 -6.30 -30.56
C SER A 569 31.55 -6.72 -29.93
N GLU A 570 31.06 -7.92 -30.26
CA GLU A 570 29.85 -8.49 -29.66
C GLU A 570 29.95 -8.57 -28.13
N ALA A 571 31.13 -8.97 -27.61
CA ALA A 571 31.38 -9.04 -26.17
C ALA A 571 31.39 -7.66 -25.49
N ALA A 572 32.02 -6.65 -26.12
CA ALA A 572 32.04 -5.29 -25.58
C ALA A 572 30.66 -4.62 -25.63
N LEU A 573 29.88 -4.90 -26.68
CA LEU A 573 28.50 -4.43 -26.80
C LEU A 573 27.61 -5.08 -25.74
N ALA A 574 27.72 -6.40 -25.54
CA ALA A 574 26.99 -7.09 -24.48
C ALA A 574 27.31 -6.52 -23.09
N GLN A 575 28.60 -6.23 -22.81
CA GLN A 575 29.01 -5.65 -21.54
C GLN A 575 28.49 -4.21 -21.35
N SER A 576 28.48 -3.40 -22.41
CA SER A 576 27.94 -2.04 -22.35
C SER A 576 26.41 -2.01 -22.25
N ILE A 577 25.69 -2.96 -22.87
CA ILE A 577 24.24 -3.17 -22.69
C ILE A 577 23.92 -3.59 -21.25
N GLU A 578 24.67 -4.54 -20.68
CA GLU A 578 24.52 -4.95 -19.27
C GLU A 578 24.69 -3.75 -18.34
N LYS A 579 25.77 -2.98 -18.53
CA LYS A 579 26.06 -1.80 -17.72
C LYS A 579 24.94 -0.77 -17.83
N LEU A 580 24.44 -0.55 -19.04
CA LEU A 580 23.32 0.36 -19.31
C LEU A 580 22.08 -0.05 -18.50
N PHE A 581 21.71 -1.33 -18.51
CA PHE A 581 20.56 -1.84 -17.76
C PHE A 581 20.78 -1.79 -16.24
N ARG A 582 21.96 -2.17 -15.77
CA ARG A 582 22.30 -2.13 -14.34
C ARG A 582 22.20 -0.71 -13.78
N GLU A 583 22.70 0.28 -14.50
CA GLU A 583 22.78 1.66 -14.04
C GLU A 583 21.45 2.44 -14.21
N HIS A 584 20.66 2.13 -15.24
CA HIS A 584 19.49 2.95 -15.61
C HIS A 584 18.15 2.26 -15.36
N LEU A 585 18.14 0.93 -15.25
CA LEU A 585 16.93 0.13 -14.99
C LEU A 585 16.99 -0.60 -13.64
N GLY A 586 18.08 -0.46 -12.88
CA GLY A 586 18.24 -1.05 -11.55
C GLY A 586 18.34 -2.57 -11.53
N VAL A 587 18.69 -3.19 -12.67
CA VAL A 587 18.80 -4.66 -12.79
C VAL A 587 20.06 -5.14 -12.05
N PRO A 588 20.04 -6.31 -11.37
CA PRO A 588 21.26 -6.92 -10.84
C PRO A 588 22.31 -7.13 -11.94
N ARG A 589 23.58 -7.30 -11.54
CA ARG A 589 24.65 -7.62 -12.48
C ARG A 589 24.33 -8.94 -13.19
N MET A 590 24.42 -8.94 -14.52
CA MET A 590 24.10 -10.11 -15.36
C MET A 590 25.36 -10.68 -16.00
N GLU A 591 25.49 -12.00 -16.03
CA GLU A 591 26.46 -12.66 -16.92
C GLU A 591 26.01 -12.53 -18.38
N PRO A 592 26.90 -12.54 -19.38
CA PRO A 592 26.58 -12.23 -20.79
C PRO A 592 25.45 -13.08 -21.41
N ASN A 593 25.28 -14.31 -20.94
CA ASN A 593 24.26 -15.27 -21.40
C ASN A 593 23.01 -15.31 -20.50
N THR A 594 22.94 -14.47 -19.46
CA THR A 594 21.81 -14.47 -18.54
C THR A 594 20.57 -13.94 -19.25
N ASP A 595 19.49 -14.70 -19.18
CA ASP A 595 18.19 -14.28 -19.69
C ASP A 595 17.66 -13.07 -18.89
N PHE A 596 17.16 -12.04 -19.57
CA PHE A 596 16.68 -10.80 -18.97
C PHE A 596 15.56 -11.04 -17.93
N PHE A 597 14.68 -12.01 -18.15
CA PHE A 597 13.62 -12.38 -17.20
C PHE A 597 14.16 -13.20 -16.04
N ALA A 598 15.13 -14.08 -16.29
CA ALA A 598 15.86 -14.77 -15.23
C ALA A 598 16.63 -13.79 -14.34
N ALA A 599 17.08 -12.66 -14.89
CA ALA A 599 17.66 -11.53 -14.17
C ALA A 599 16.61 -10.64 -13.45
N GLY A 600 15.32 -10.99 -13.56
CA GLY A 600 14.23 -10.31 -12.87
C GLY A 600 13.62 -9.12 -13.62
N MET A 601 13.91 -8.94 -14.92
CA MET A 601 13.29 -7.87 -15.71
C MET A 601 11.82 -8.18 -16.05
N ASP A 602 10.94 -7.20 -15.93
CA ASP A 602 9.53 -7.29 -16.33
C ASP A 602 9.25 -6.70 -17.72
N SER A 603 8.01 -6.85 -18.20
CA SER A 603 7.61 -6.35 -19.53
C SER A 603 7.74 -4.84 -19.70
N LEU A 604 7.61 -4.04 -18.64
CA LEU A 604 7.77 -2.60 -18.70
C LEU A 604 9.25 -2.22 -18.77
N GLN A 605 10.10 -2.88 -17.99
CA GLN A 605 11.55 -2.75 -18.06
C GLN A 605 12.10 -3.20 -19.41
N ILE A 606 11.52 -4.23 -20.03
CA ILE A 606 11.86 -4.63 -21.41
C ILE A 606 11.52 -3.53 -22.42
N ILE A 607 10.36 -2.87 -22.30
CA ILE A 607 9.99 -1.75 -23.17
C ILE A 607 10.94 -0.57 -22.97
N THR A 608 11.26 -0.24 -21.73
CA THR A 608 12.18 0.87 -21.40
C THR A 608 13.61 0.54 -21.84
N ALA A 609 14.07 -0.70 -21.67
CA ALA A 609 15.34 -1.21 -22.15
C ALA A 609 15.47 -1.06 -23.66
N ALA A 610 14.45 -1.48 -24.42
CA ALA A 610 14.43 -1.37 -25.88
C ALA A 610 14.57 0.09 -26.34
N ARG A 611 13.85 1.02 -25.69
CA ARG A 611 13.97 2.47 -25.95
C ARG A 611 15.35 3.00 -25.60
N LEU A 612 15.91 2.59 -24.47
CA LEU A 612 17.20 3.06 -23.99
C LEU A 612 18.34 2.58 -24.89
N VAL A 613 18.34 1.30 -25.29
CA VAL A 613 19.30 0.75 -26.27
C VAL A 613 19.16 1.48 -27.60
N THR A 614 17.93 1.71 -28.08
CA THR A 614 17.68 2.46 -29.32
C THR A 614 18.25 3.88 -29.26
N ALA A 615 17.99 4.60 -28.17
CA ALA A 615 18.53 5.95 -27.97
C ALA A 615 20.07 5.92 -27.91
N SER A 616 20.64 4.98 -27.14
CA SER A 616 22.08 4.81 -27.01
C SER A 616 22.75 4.49 -28.34
N LEU A 617 22.19 3.61 -29.17
CA LEU A 617 22.71 3.30 -30.50
C LEU A 617 22.77 4.54 -31.40
N ARG A 618 21.68 5.32 -31.44
CA ARG A 618 21.57 6.53 -32.27
C ARG A 618 22.59 7.62 -31.91
N VAL A 619 22.94 7.76 -30.63
CA VAL A 619 23.93 8.74 -30.16
C VAL A 619 25.37 8.21 -30.22
N THR A 620 25.54 6.89 -30.24
CA THR A 620 26.87 6.25 -30.28
C THR A 620 27.47 6.34 -31.68
N ASP A 621 26.70 6.02 -32.72
CA ASP A 621 27.19 6.03 -34.11
C ASP A 621 26.05 6.37 -35.09
N LYS A 622 26.32 7.30 -36.02
CA LYS A 622 25.37 7.74 -37.06
C LYS A 622 24.90 6.62 -37.97
N ALA A 623 25.69 5.56 -38.15
CA ALA A 623 25.30 4.37 -38.91
C ALA A 623 24.04 3.69 -38.33
N TYR A 624 23.74 3.90 -37.04
CA TYR A 624 22.59 3.35 -36.34
C TYR A 624 21.47 4.38 -36.12
N SER A 625 21.50 5.52 -36.82
CA SER A 625 20.45 6.56 -36.72
C SER A 625 19.04 6.04 -37.07
N GLY A 626 18.96 5.03 -37.96
CA GLY A 626 17.72 4.32 -38.30
C GLY A 626 17.42 3.08 -37.46
N ALA A 627 18.28 2.74 -36.48
CA ALA A 627 18.07 1.58 -35.61
C ALA A 627 16.81 1.77 -34.75
N ASN A 628 16.07 0.68 -34.57
CA ASN A 628 14.93 0.60 -33.68
C ASN A 628 14.89 -0.79 -33.03
N ILE A 629 15.19 -0.84 -31.75
CA ILE A 629 15.01 -2.03 -30.91
C ILE A 629 13.66 -1.92 -30.25
N GLU A 630 12.80 -2.90 -30.49
CA GLU A 630 11.47 -3.01 -29.90
C GLU A 630 11.43 -4.10 -28.83
N ALA A 631 10.36 -4.14 -28.04
CA ALA A 631 10.18 -5.15 -27.01
C ALA A 631 10.25 -6.57 -27.59
N ARG A 632 9.72 -6.80 -28.80
CA ARG A 632 9.82 -8.09 -29.51
C ARG A 632 11.27 -8.54 -29.72
N ASP A 633 12.17 -7.61 -30.02
CA ASP A 633 13.58 -7.92 -30.28
C ASP A 633 14.28 -8.31 -28.98
N MET A 634 13.95 -7.62 -27.88
CA MET A 634 14.37 -8.00 -26.54
C MET A 634 13.84 -9.38 -26.11
N TYR A 635 12.61 -9.76 -26.50
CA TYR A 635 12.04 -11.08 -26.20
C TYR A 635 12.66 -12.20 -27.05
N ALA A 636 13.03 -11.89 -28.30
CA ALA A 636 13.62 -12.82 -29.25
C ALA A 636 15.13 -13.04 -28.96
N HIS A 637 15.79 -12.02 -28.41
CA HIS A 637 17.22 -11.99 -28.11
C HIS A 637 17.43 -11.69 -26.62
N ALA A 638 17.00 -12.63 -25.79
CA ALA A 638 16.73 -12.42 -24.38
C ALA A 638 17.97 -12.35 -23.46
N SER A 639 19.19 -12.22 -23.99
CA SER A 639 20.39 -12.01 -23.17
C SER A 639 21.29 -10.91 -23.75
N PRO A 640 22.18 -10.29 -22.95
CA PRO A 640 23.08 -9.24 -23.43
C PRO A 640 23.87 -9.64 -24.68
N ILE A 641 24.38 -10.89 -24.74
CA ILE A 641 25.15 -11.36 -25.89
C ILE A 641 24.26 -11.61 -27.12
N GLN A 642 23.08 -12.20 -26.95
CA GLN A 642 22.16 -12.45 -28.06
C GLN A 642 21.66 -11.14 -28.68
N LEU A 643 21.37 -10.14 -27.84
CA LEU A 643 20.95 -8.82 -28.29
C LEU A 643 22.08 -8.09 -29.01
N ALA A 644 23.31 -8.17 -28.47
CA ALA A 644 24.50 -7.62 -29.12
C ALA A 644 24.73 -8.23 -30.51
N GLY A 645 24.63 -9.56 -30.63
CA GLY A 645 24.72 -10.27 -31.90
C GLY A 645 23.65 -9.82 -32.90
N HIS A 646 22.39 -9.68 -32.46
CA HIS A 646 21.30 -9.16 -33.29
C HIS A 646 21.57 -7.74 -33.80
N ILE A 647 22.01 -6.85 -32.91
CA ILE A 647 22.32 -5.45 -33.25
C ILE A 647 23.43 -5.38 -34.30
N LEU A 648 24.51 -6.13 -34.13
CA LEU A 648 25.66 -6.12 -35.04
C LEU A 648 25.36 -6.79 -36.39
N GLN A 649 24.50 -7.82 -36.42
CA GLN A 649 24.23 -8.59 -37.64
C GLN A 649 23.09 -8.03 -38.50
N ASN A 650 22.00 -7.56 -37.89
CA ASN A 650 20.72 -7.36 -38.60
C ASN A 650 20.29 -5.89 -38.70
N VAL A 651 20.61 -5.06 -37.70
CA VAL A 651 20.16 -3.65 -37.65
C VAL A 651 20.92 -2.77 -38.66
N VAL A 652 22.17 -3.13 -38.99
CA VAL A 652 23.04 -2.39 -39.94
C VAL A 652 22.67 -2.63 -41.41
N ARG A 653 21.99 -3.74 -41.74
CA ARG A 653 21.67 -4.11 -43.14
C ARG A 653 20.35 -3.54 -43.67
N GLY A 654 19.65 -2.70 -42.90
CA GLY A 654 18.39 -2.08 -43.31
C GLY A 654 17.21 -3.07 -43.46
N GLN A 655 17.37 -4.32 -43.00
CA GLN A 655 16.29 -5.31 -42.96
C GLN A 655 15.48 -5.18 -41.66
N ALA A 656 14.84 -4.01 -41.48
CA ALA A 656 13.87 -3.81 -40.40
C ALA A 656 12.51 -4.49 -40.69
N ASN A 657 12.33 -5.04 -41.89
CA ASN A 657 11.28 -6.00 -42.19
C ASN A 657 11.92 -7.38 -42.29
N GLY A 658 11.93 -8.12 -41.19
CA GLY A 658 12.08 -9.56 -41.25
C GLY A 658 10.89 -10.15 -42.00
N GLU A 659 10.97 -10.17 -43.34
CA GLU A 659 10.39 -11.31 -44.06
C GLU A 659 11.08 -12.53 -43.47
N ALA A 660 10.32 -13.29 -42.67
CA ALA A 660 10.74 -14.60 -42.25
C ALA A 660 11.20 -15.34 -43.50
N SER A 661 12.43 -15.83 -43.49
CA SER A 661 12.88 -16.86 -44.41
C SER A 661 11.75 -17.88 -44.60
N SER A 662 11.52 -18.31 -45.83
CA SER A 662 10.45 -19.23 -46.26
C SER A 662 10.45 -20.62 -45.59
N ASP A 663 11.28 -20.83 -44.58
CA ASP A 663 11.24 -21.97 -43.68
C ASP A 663 10.48 -21.56 -42.40
N GLY A 664 9.36 -22.23 -42.14
CA GLY A 664 8.56 -22.01 -40.93
C GLY A 664 9.40 -22.10 -39.63
N PRO A 665 8.88 -21.57 -38.51
CA PRO A 665 9.66 -21.43 -37.29
C PRO A 665 10.27 -22.77 -36.83
N SER A 666 11.57 -22.78 -36.52
CA SER A 666 12.32 -23.97 -36.11
C SER A 666 11.64 -24.68 -34.93
N VAL A 667 11.55 -26.01 -35.04
CA VAL A 667 10.94 -26.91 -34.05
C VAL A 667 11.98 -27.56 -33.14
N GLU A 668 13.26 -27.28 -33.39
CA GLU A 668 14.42 -27.91 -32.78
C GLU A 668 14.52 -27.63 -31.27
N PRO A 669 14.28 -26.39 -30.77
CA PRO A 669 14.23 -26.14 -29.33
C PRO A 669 13.18 -26.97 -28.60
N MET A 670 12.02 -27.20 -29.23
CA MET A 670 10.96 -28.03 -28.65
C MET A 670 11.42 -29.49 -28.52
N LYS A 671 12.07 -30.02 -29.56
CA LYS A 671 12.61 -31.39 -29.55
C LYS A 671 13.71 -31.53 -28.51
N GLU A 672 14.61 -30.56 -28.39
CA GLU A 672 15.71 -30.57 -27.43
C GLU A 672 15.18 -30.59 -25.99
N LEU A 673 14.27 -29.68 -25.64
CA LEU A 673 13.67 -29.64 -24.31
C LEU A 673 12.89 -30.91 -23.99
N TYR A 674 12.09 -31.40 -24.95
CA TYR A 674 11.38 -32.67 -24.81
C TYR A 674 12.34 -33.84 -24.56
N ASN A 675 13.41 -33.96 -25.36
CA ASN A 675 14.38 -35.05 -25.22
C ASN A 675 15.06 -34.99 -23.86
N ARG A 676 15.50 -33.81 -23.41
CA ARG A 676 16.18 -33.65 -22.11
C ARG A 676 15.26 -33.95 -20.93
N LEU A 677 14.02 -33.48 -20.96
CA LEU A 677 13.09 -33.70 -19.83
C LEU A 677 12.42 -35.07 -19.87
N SER A 678 12.40 -35.75 -21.01
CA SER A 678 11.92 -37.13 -21.13
C SER A 678 13.02 -38.16 -20.91
N GLN A 679 14.27 -37.73 -20.70
CA GLN A 679 15.35 -38.60 -20.23
C GLN A 679 15.18 -38.92 -18.74
N TYR A 680 15.45 -40.17 -18.37
CA TYR A 680 15.40 -40.67 -16.99
C TYR A 680 14.03 -40.54 -16.31
N LEU A 681 12.97 -40.98 -16.99
CA LEU A 681 11.62 -41.04 -16.43
C LEU A 681 11.56 -41.94 -15.19
N VAL A 682 10.74 -41.55 -14.20
CA VAL A 682 10.55 -42.31 -12.96
C VAL A 682 9.54 -43.43 -13.17
N TYR A 683 9.95 -44.66 -12.88
CA TYR A 683 9.08 -45.83 -12.95
C TYR A 683 8.24 -45.97 -11.68
N ALA A 684 7.00 -46.40 -11.85
CA ALA A 684 6.09 -46.66 -10.74
C ALA A 684 6.57 -47.80 -9.83
N LYS A 685 6.19 -47.72 -8.55
CA LYS A 685 6.20 -48.90 -7.68
C LYS A 685 5.12 -49.89 -8.14
N PRO A 686 5.38 -51.21 -8.19
CA PRO A 686 4.36 -52.20 -8.55
C PRO A 686 3.22 -52.25 -7.51
N GLY A 687 2.00 -52.55 -7.96
CA GLY A 687 0.86 -52.87 -7.06
C GLY A 687 0.25 -51.69 -6.30
N ARG A 688 0.44 -50.45 -6.78
CA ARG A 688 -0.18 -49.27 -6.16
C ARG A 688 -1.71 -49.32 -6.30
N PRO A 689 -2.48 -49.06 -5.23
CA PRO A 689 -3.93 -48.96 -5.33
C PRO A 689 -4.37 -47.75 -6.16
N GLU A 690 -5.56 -47.84 -6.73
CA GLU A 690 -6.22 -46.73 -7.42
C GLU A 690 -6.49 -45.54 -6.49
N ALA A 691 -6.67 -44.36 -7.11
CA ALA A 691 -7.11 -43.16 -6.44
C ALA A 691 -8.49 -43.35 -5.77
N ARG A 692 -8.68 -42.82 -4.56
CA ARG A 692 -9.96 -42.94 -3.85
C ARG A 692 -11.08 -42.21 -4.59
N LYS A 693 -12.31 -42.70 -4.48
CA LYS A 693 -13.52 -42.04 -5.00
C LYS A 693 -14.21 -41.14 -3.98
N SER A 694 -13.91 -41.33 -2.70
CA SER A 694 -14.43 -40.57 -1.56
C SER A 694 -13.30 -40.21 -0.60
N ASN A 695 -13.46 -39.13 0.17
CA ASN A 695 -12.43 -38.63 1.10
C ASN A 695 -11.09 -38.37 0.38
N GLN A 696 -11.19 -37.68 -0.75
CA GLN A 696 -10.10 -37.40 -1.68
C GLN A 696 -9.24 -36.24 -1.19
N THR A 697 -7.92 -36.37 -1.37
CA THR A 697 -6.98 -35.26 -1.27
C THR A 697 -6.53 -34.83 -2.67
N VAL A 698 -6.69 -33.55 -2.97
CA VAL A 698 -6.43 -32.98 -4.30
C VAL A 698 -5.35 -31.92 -4.22
N ILE A 699 -4.28 -32.05 -5.01
CA ILE A 699 -3.38 -30.92 -5.27
C ILE A 699 -3.99 -30.05 -6.36
N LEU A 700 -4.14 -28.76 -6.08
CA LEU A 700 -4.52 -27.74 -7.06
C LEU A 700 -3.39 -26.73 -7.19
N THR A 701 -2.80 -26.62 -8.39
CA THR A 701 -1.79 -25.58 -8.65
C THR A 701 -2.45 -24.32 -9.20
N GLY A 702 -2.04 -23.14 -8.70
CA GLY A 702 -2.54 -21.86 -9.22
C GLY A 702 -3.99 -21.56 -8.83
N SER A 703 -4.38 -21.93 -7.61
CA SER A 703 -5.72 -21.65 -7.05
C SER A 703 -6.04 -20.16 -6.94
N THR A 704 -5.01 -19.32 -6.87
CA THR A 704 -5.12 -17.84 -6.81
C THR A 704 -5.46 -17.18 -8.15
N GLY A 705 -5.38 -17.91 -9.26
CA GLY A 705 -5.75 -17.42 -10.59
C GLY A 705 -7.27 -17.29 -10.77
N ASN A 706 -7.70 -16.64 -11.86
CA ASN A 706 -9.13 -16.43 -12.13
C ASN A 706 -9.91 -17.75 -12.15
N MET A 707 -9.58 -18.67 -13.08
CA MET A 707 -10.20 -20.01 -13.11
C MET A 707 -9.84 -20.87 -11.88
N GLY A 708 -8.63 -20.67 -11.32
CA GLY A 708 -8.19 -21.38 -10.13
C GLY A 708 -9.10 -21.18 -8.92
N SER A 709 -9.69 -19.99 -8.78
CA SER A 709 -10.62 -19.67 -7.69
C SER A 709 -11.92 -20.45 -7.81
N TYR A 710 -12.44 -20.62 -9.03
CA TYR A 710 -13.65 -21.42 -9.29
C TYR A 710 -13.38 -22.92 -9.18
N LEU A 711 -12.20 -23.40 -9.59
CA LEU A 711 -11.77 -24.78 -9.34
C LEU A 711 -11.73 -25.07 -7.83
N LEU A 712 -11.17 -24.15 -7.03
CA LEU A 712 -11.13 -24.30 -5.58
C LEU A 712 -12.53 -24.28 -4.94
N ASP A 713 -13.41 -23.39 -5.38
CA ASP A 713 -14.80 -23.32 -4.90
C ASP A 713 -15.54 -24.64 -5.09
N GLU A 714 -15.47 -25.21 -6.31
CA GLU A 714 -16.11 -26.49 -6.64
C GLU A 714 -15.51 -27.66 -5.83
N LEU A 715 -14.19 -27.71 -5.68
CA LEU A 715 -13.52 -28.73 -4.87
C LEU A 715 -13.90 -28.65 -3.39
N VAL A 716 -13.99 -27.44 -2.84
CA VAL A 716 -14.39 -27.22 -1.44
C VAL A 716 -15.84 -27.67 -1.20
N ARG A 717 -16.74 -27.36 -2.14
CA ARG A 717 -18.16 -27.74 -2.09
C ARG A 717 -18.39 -29.24 -2.29
N ASN A 718 -17.46 -29.95 -2.93
CA ASN A 718 -17.60 -31.37 -3.19
C ASN A 718 -17.50 -32.18 -1.88
N PRO A 719 -18.55 -32.95 -1.49
CA PRO A 719 -18.50 -33.79 -0.29
C PRO A 719 -17.52 -34.96 -0.39
N GLN A 720 -17.12 -35.37 -1.59
CA GLN A 720 -16.12 -36.42 -1.81
C GLN A 720 -14.69 -35.93 -1.60
N VAL A 721 -14.46 -34.62 -1.58
CA VAL A 721 -13.15 -34.00 -1.34
C VAL A 721 -13.06 -33.63 0.13
N SER A 722 -12.08 -34.23 0.81
CA SER A 722 -11.79 -33.95 2.22
C SER A 722 -10.73 -32.88 2.38
N LYS A 723 -9.79 -32.79 1.44
CA LYS A 723 -8.67 -31.86 1.53
C LYS A 723 -8.23 -31.35 0.16
N VAL A 724 -7.97 -30.04 0.08
CA VAL A 724 -7.37 -29.38 -1.10
C VAL A 724 -6.03 -28.78 -0.70
N ILE A 725 -4.97 -29.23 -1.36
CA ILE A 725 -3.60 -28.75 -1.19
C ILE A 725 -3.30 -27.74 -2.29
N CYS A 726 -3.24 -26.47 -1.92
CA CYS A 726 -3.01 -25.36 -2.85
C CYS A 726 -1.51 -25.09 -2.99
N PHE A 727 -0.97 -25.30 -4.19
CA PHE A 727 0.41 -24.98 -4.55
C PHE A 727 0.46 -23.62 -5.26
N ASN A 728 1.06 -22.63 -4.62
CA ASN A 728 1.21 -21.28 -5.16
C ASN A 728 2.60 -20.70 -4.87
N ARG A 729 2.97 -19.66 -5.62
CA ARG A 729 4.30 -19.03 -5.54
C ARG A 729 4.42 -17.97 -4.43
N SER A 730 3.32 -17.51 -3.83
CA SER A 730 3.41 -16.49 -2.78
C SER A 730 3.99 -17.08 -1.49
N PRO A 731 4.70 -16.30 -0.65
CA PRO A 731 5.33 -16.81 0.57
C PRO A 731 4.36 -17.46 1.56
N ASP A 732 3.10 -17.01 1.59
CA ASP A 732 2.01 -17.55 2.40
C ASP A 732 1.24 -18.70 1.72
N GLY A 733 1.73 -19.20 0.58
CA GLY A 733 1.03 -20.20 -0.25
C GLY A 733 -0.28 -19.71 -0.86
N GLY A 734 -0.63 -18.43 -0.72
CA GLY A 734 -1.78 -17.78 -1.34
C GLY A 734 -2.90 -17.46 -0.35
N ALA A 735 -2.77 -17.86 0.92
CA ALA A 735 -3.85 -17.79 1.92
C ALA A 735 -4.48 -16.39 2.05
N GLY A 736 -3.68 -15.33 2.15
CA GLY A 736 -4.19 -13.97 2.32
C GLY A 736 -4.86 -13.41 1.07
N LYS A 737 -4.31 -13.69 -0.12
CA LYS A 737 -4.89 -13.23 -1.40
C LYS A 737 -6.13 -14.02 -1.79
N GLN A 738 -6.16 -15.33 -1.51
CA GLN A 738 -7.25 -16.22 -1.90
C GLN A 738 -8.57 -15.83 -1.22
N GLU A 739 -8.53 -15.52 0.07
CA GLU A 739 -9.72 -15.15 0.85
C GLU A 739 -10.45 -13.96 0.21
N LYS A 740 -9.73 -12.87 -0.04
CA LYS A 740 -10.25 -11.67 -0.70
C LYS A 740 -10.74 -11.95 -2.12
N ALA A 741 -9.95 -12.71 -2.89
CA ALA A 741 -10.30 -13.06 -4.27
C ALA A 741 -11.60 -13.88 -4.38
N MET A 742 -11.88 -14.75 -3.42
CA MET A 742 -13.11 -15.54 -3.38
C MET A 742 -14.29 -14.70 -2.90
N GLU A 743 -14.11 -13.84 -1.89
CA GLU A 743 -15.14 -12.90 -1.43
C GLU A 743 -15.63 -11.97 -2.56
N GLU A 744 -14.70 -11.35 -3.31
CA GLU A 744 -15.02 -10.46 -4.44
C GLU A 744 -15.80 -11.17 -5.57
N ARG A 745 -15.68 -12.50 -5.66
CA ARG A 745 -16.35 -13.34 -6.65
C ARG A 745 -17.60 -14.04 -6.10
N GLY A 746 -17.96 -13.82 -4.83
CA GLY A 746 -19.10 -14.49 -4.19
C GLY A 746 -18.91 -16.00 -3.98
N LEU A 747 -17.65 -16.46 -3.91
CA LEU A 747 -17.28 -17.87 -3.74
C LEU A 747 -17.09 -18.23 -2.25
N VAL A 748 -17.03 -19.53 -1.94
CA VAL A 748 -16.85 -20.02 -0.57
C VAL A 748 -15.47 -19.64 -0.04
N SER A 749 -15.45 -19.00 1.12
CA SER A 749 -14.23 -18.73 1.88
C SER A 749 -13.41 -20.01 2.15
N PRO A 750 -12.14 -20.07 1.73
CA PRO A 750 -11.25 -21.20 2.01
C PRO A 750 -11.10 -21.46 3.50
N SER A 751 -10.94 -20.41 4.31
CA SER A 751 -10.74 -20.53 5.76
C SER A 751 -11.99 -21.09 6.46
N LYS A 752 -13.19 -20.71 6.02
CA LYS A 752 -14.45 -21.25 6.55
C LYS A 752 -14.73 -22.69 6.12
N SER A 753 -14.07 -23.18 5.08
CA SER A 753 -14.31 -24.55 4.59
C SER A 753 -13.72 -25.65 5.48
N GLY A 754 -12.64 -25.35 6.21
CA GLY A 754 -11.86 -26.35 6.96
C GLY A 754 -11.13 -27.39 6.10
N LYS A 755 -11.15 -27.27 4.76
CA LYS A 755 -10.60 -28.28 3.83
C LYS A 755 -9.30 -27.88 3.14
N VAL A 756 -8.82 -26.65 3.29
CA VAL A 756 -7.76 -26.10 2.42
C VAL A 756 -6.44 -25.92 3.19
N GLU A 757 -5.35 -26.44 2.63
CA GLU A 757 -3.97 -26.18 3.07
C GLU A 757 -3.21 -25.41 1.97
N PHE A 758 -2.52 -24.33 2.32
CA PHE A 758 -1.74 -23.53 1.37
C PHE A 758 -0.24 -23.77 1.55
N PHE A 759 0.47 -23.99 0.45
CA PHE A 759 1.92 -24.15 0.45
C PHE A 759 2.59 -23.19 -0.53
N HIS A 760 3.66 -22.55 -0.05
CA HIS A 760 4.62 -21.89 -0.92
C HIS A 760 5.42 -22.95 -1.66
N THR A 761 5.32 -22.95 -2.99
CA THR A 761 5.95 -23.93 -3.85
C THR A 761 6.57 -23.26 -5.07
N ASN A 762 7.76 -23.72 -5.45
CA ASN A 762 8.34 -23.49 -6.77
C ASN A 762 8.44 -24.85 -7.47
N LEU A 763 7.56 -25.10 -8.44
CA LEU A 763 7.47 -26.39 -9.10
C LEU A 763 8.76 -26.81 -9.82
N ALA A 764 9.64 -25.86 -10.18
CA ALA A 764 10.90 -26.15 -10.86
C ALA A 764 12.06 -26.49 -9.90
N GLN A 765 11.86 -26.39 -8.59
CA GLN A 765 12.84 -26.76 -7.56
C GLN A 765 12.68 -28.24 -7.16
N PRO A 766 13.75 -28.88 -6.63
CA PRO A 766 13.65 -30.21 -6.03
C PRO A 766 12.48 -30.29 -5.04
N ASN A 767 11.70 -31.37 -5.13
CA ASN A 767 10.50 -31.58 -4.30
C ASN A 767 9.53 -30.40 -4.31
N MET A 768 9.50 -29.63 -5.40
CA MET A 768 8.67 -28.44 -5.61
C MET A 768 8.89 -27.32 -4.57
N GLY A 769 10.06 -27.31 -3.91
CA GLY A 769 10.39 -26.38 -2.83
C GLY A 769 9.76 -26.73 -1.47
N LEU A 770 9.13 -27.90 -1.34
CA LEU A 770 8.54 -28.36 -0.09
C LEU A 770 9.58 -28.96 0.85
N ARG A 771 9.33 -28.87 2.16
CA ARG A 771 10.08 -29.63 3.16
C ARG A 771 9.85 -31.13 2.94
N GLU A 772 10.90 -31.93 3.13
CA GLU A 772 10.86 -33.40 2.96
C GLU A 772 9.69 -34.06 3.69
N GLU A 773 9.43 -33.63 4.93
CA GLU A 773 8.30 -34.12 5.75
C GLU A 773 6.95 -33.91 5.05
N VAL A 774 6.75 -32.74 4.46
CA VAL A 774 5.51 -32.37 3.76
C VAL A 774 5.41 -33.15 2.46
N TYR A 775 6.48 -33.19 1.67
CA TYR A 775 6.53 -33.93 0.42
C TYR A 775 6.24 -35.42 0.64
N GLY A 776 6.89 -36.04 1.62
CA GLY A 776 6.67 -37.44 2.00
C GLY A 776 5.25 -37.74 2.51
N ARG A 777 4.62 -36.80 3.22
CA ARG A 777 3.21 -36.89 3.59
C ARG A 777 2.30 -36.87 2.36
N LEU A 778 2.54 -35.93 1.44
CA LEU A 778 1.71 -35.78 0.24
C LEU A 778 1.79 -36.98 -0.69
N LEU A 779 2.95 -37.64 -0.81
CA LEU A 779 3.09 -38.90 -1.56
C LEU A 779 2.15 -40.02 -1.08
N LYS A 780 1.76 -40.00 0.21
CA LYS A 780 0.86 -41.01 0.82
C LYS A 780 -0.61 -40.62 0.72
N GLU A 781 -0.89 -39.32 0.79
CA GLU A 781 -2.25 -38.79 0.96
C GLU A 781 -2.92 -38.42 -0.36
N VAL A 782 -2.18 -38.01 -1.40
CA VAL A 782 -2.78 -37.40 -2.60
C VAL A 782 -3.42 -38.44 -3.52
N ASP A 783 -4.62 -38.15 -3.99
CA ASP A 783 -5.36 -38.97 -4.96
C ASP A 783 -5.34 -38.35 -6.36
N ARG A 784 -5.33 -37.01 -6.45
CA ARG A 784 -5.47 -36.28 -7.72
C ARG A 784 -4.61 -35.02 -7.75
N VAL A 785 -4.12 -34.69 -8.93
CA VAL A 785 -3.41 -33.44 -9.22
C VAL A 785 -4.15 -32.72 -10.34
N VAL A 786 -4.63 -31.50 -10.07
CA VAL A 786 -5.15 -30.58 -11.08
C VAL A 786 -4.10 -29.50 -11.32
N HIS A 787 -3.34 -29.66 -12.40
CA HIS A 787 -2.28 -28.73 -12.76
C HIS A 787 -2.83 -27.61 -13.65
N ASN A 788 -3.20 -26.50 -13.01
CA ASN A 788 -3.76 -25.31 -13.67
C ASN A 788 -2.74 -24.15 -13.78
N ALA A 789 -1.81 -24.02 -12.83
CA ALA A 789 -0.82 -22.94 -12.83
C ALA A 789 0.01 -22.86 -14.13
N TRP A 790 0.00 -21.71 -14.80
CA TRP A 790 0.87 -21.39 -15.93
C TRP A 790 1.03 -19.87 -16.10
N ALA A 791 2.15 -19.42 -16.68
CA ALA A 791 2.28 -18.03 -17.14
C ALA A 791 1.56 -17.86 -18.49
N VAL A 792 0.40 -17.19 -18.50
CA VAL A 792 -0.30 -16.90 -19.78
C VAL A 792 0.30 -15.63 -20.38
N ASN A 793 1.38 -15.79 -21.14
CA ASN A 793 2.05 -14.70 -21.84
C ASN A 793 2.35 -15.10 -23.29
N PHE A 794 1.64 -14.49 -24.23
CA PHE A 794 1.76 -14.77 -25.65
C PHE A 794 3.01 -14.19 -26.31
N ASN A 795 3.70 -13.27 -25.61
CA ASN A 795 4.91 -12.61 -26.09
C ASN A 795 6.20 -13.27 -25.59
N MET A 796 6.12 -14.23 -24.65
CA MET A 796 7.30 -14.95 -24.17
C MET A 796 7.81 -15.92 -25.26
N PRO A 797 9.14 -15.97 -25.50
CA PRO A 797 9.72 -17.01 -26.35
C PRO A 797 9.51 -18.39 -25.71
N PHE A 798 9.66 -19.46 -26.51
CA PHE A 798 9.43 -20.83 -26.03
C PHE A 798 10.37 -21.22 -24.88
N GLU A 799 11.63 -20.81 -24.97
CA GLU A 799 12.73 -21.12 -24.05
C GLU A 799 12.45 -20.60 -22.65
N ALA A 800 11.82 -19.43 -22.52
CA ALA A 800 11.44 -18.83 -21.24
C ALA A 800 10.36 -19.65 -20.49
N PHE A 801 9.69 -20.59 -21.15
CA PHE A 801 8.77 -21.52 -20.51
C PHE A 801 9.44 -22.74 -19.91
N GLU A 802 10.74 -22.97 -20.10
CA GLU A 802 11.44 -24.15 -19.60
C GLU A 802 11.15 -24.44 -18.11
N PRO A 803 11.20 -23.47 -17.17
CA PRO A 803 10.88 -23.75 -15.76
C PRO A 803 9.46 -24.29 -15.54
N HIS A 804 8.50 -23.90 -16.39
CA HIS A 804 7.12 -24.38 -16.33
C HIS A 804 7.01 -25.81 -16.85
N VAL A 805 7.68 -26.11 -17.97
CA VAL A 805 7.76 -27.46 -18.54
C VAL A 805 8.46 -28.41 -17.57
N LYS A 806 9.52 -27.95 -16.89
CA LYS A 806 10.17 -28.69 -15.81
C LYS A 806 9.22 -28.95 -14.63
N GLY A 807 8.43 -27.95 -14.22
CA GLY A 807 7.43 -28.14 -13.17
C GLY A 807 6.37 -29.21 -13.51
N VAL A 808 6.00 -29.33 -14.78
CA VAL A 808 5.13 -30.43 -15.26
C VAL A 808 5.82 -31.79 -15.09
N ARG A 809 7.10 -31.87 -15.47
CA ARG A 809 7.92 -33.07 -15.29
C ARG A 809 8.03 -33.46 -13.81
N ASP A 810 8.25 -32.49 -12.93
CA ASP A 810 8.38 -32.71 -11.48
C ASP A 810 7.05 -33.17 -10.84
N LEU A 811 5.90 -32.68 -11.32
CA LEU A 811 4.58 -33.18 -10.93
C LEU A 811 4.31 -34.61 -11.42
N ALA A 812 4.76 -34.94 -12.63
CA ALA A 812 4.68 -36.30 -13.16
C ALA A 812 5.53 -37.27 -12.31
N ASP A 813 6.71 -36.85 -11.90
CA ASP A 813 7.57 -37.63 -11.00
C ASP A 813 6.95 -37.79 -9.61
N PHE A 814 6.25 -36.77 -9.10
CA PHE A 814 5.45 -36.90 -7.87
C PHE A 814 4.35 -37.96 -8.04
N ALA A 815 3.60 -37.94 -9.15
CA ALA A 815 2.55 -38.92 -9.42
C ALA A 815 3.10 -40.36 -9.56
N ALA A 816 4.28 -40.52 -10.16
CA ALA A 816 4.97 -41.81 -10.27
C ALA A 816 5.49 -42.34 -8.91
N LYS A 817 5.97 -41.44 -8.03
CA LYS A 817 6.48 -41.78 -6.70
C LYS A 817 5.41 -42.00 -5.64
N ALA A 818 4.21 -41.44 -5.85
CA ALA A 818 3.10 -41.53 -4.92
C ALA A 818 2.71 -42.99 -4.65
N ASP A 819 2.24 -43.27 -3.44
CA ASP A 819 1.85 -44.62 -3.01
C ASP A 819 0.52 -45.09 -3.62
N ARG A 820 -0.18 -44.20 -4.35
CA ARG A 820 -1.42 -44.47 -5.10
C ARG A 820 -1.24 -44.08 -6.57
N ARG A 821 -2.07 -44.63 -7.45
CA ARG A 821 -2.16 -44.18 -8.86
C ARG A 821 -2.89 -42.84 -8.92
N VAL A 822 -2.14 -41.74 -8.79
CA VAL A 822 -2.66 -40.38 -8.76
C VAL A 822 -3.24 -39.99 -10.12
N VAL A 823 -4.49 -39.53 -10.17
CA VAL A 823 -5.07 -39.00 -11.42
C VAL A 823 -4.50 -37.62 -11.69
N MET A 824 -3.85 -37.44 -12.83
CA MET A 824 -3.27 -36.16 -13.24
C MET A 824 -4.12 -35.49 -14.32
N VAL A 825 -4.71 -34.35 -14.00
CA VAL A 825 -5.43 -33.49 -14.93
C VAL A 825 -4.56 -32.29 -15.27
N PHE A 826 -4.08 -32.23 -16.51
CA PHE A 826 -3.29 -31.12 -17.02
C PHE A 826 -4.17 -30.16 -17.82
N VAL A 827 -4.26 -28.92 -17.34
CA VAL A 827 -4.91 -27.83 -18.08
C VAL A 827 -3.95 -27.34 -19.16
N SER A 828 -4.19 -27.76 -20.40
CA SER A 828 -3.49 -27.35 -21.62
C SER A 828 -4.29 -26.27 -22.36
N THR A 829 -3.98 -25.97 -23.62
CA THR A 829 -4.62 -24.90 -24.40
C THR A 829 -4.90 -25.33 -25.84
N ILE A 830 -5.97 -24.81 -26.45
CA ILE A 830 -6.18 -24.92 -27.91
C ILE A 830 -5.04 -24.28 -28.72
N GLY A 831 -4.24 -23.39 -28.13
CA GLY A 831 -3.04 -22.84 -28.77
C GLY A 831 -1.96 -23.87 -29.10
N THR A 832 -2.05 -25.10 -28.57
CA THR A 832 -1.16 -26.22 -28.93
C THR A 832 -1.27 -26.67 -30.38
N VAL A 833 -2.37 -26.33 -31.05
CA VAL A 833 -2.66 -26.69 -32.45
C VAL A 833 -2.73 -25.46 -33.36
N SER A 834 -2.05 -24.37 -33.03
CA SER A 834 -2.10 -23.13 -33.81
C SER A 834 -1.66 -23.30 -35.27
N GLY A 835 -0.75 -24.22 -35.55
CA GLY A 835 -0.30 -24.62 -36.89
C GLY A 835 -1.22 -25.62 -37.59
N TRP A 836 -2.35 -26.01 -36.99
CA TRP A 836 -3.37 -26.81 -37.65
C TRP A 836 -4.04 -26.00 -38.77
N THR A 837 -4.24 -26.64 -39.92
CA THR A 837 -4.78 -26.00 -41.10
C THR A 837 -6.16 -26.59 -41.45
N PRO A 838 -7.13 -25.78 -41.93
CA PRO A 838 -8.49 -26.22 -42.18
C PRO A 838 -8.63 -27.40 -43.17
N ASP A 839 -7.68 -27.56 -44.10
CA ASP A 839 -7.62 -28.68 -45.04
C ASP A 839 -7.45 -30.05 -44.36
N ARG A 840 -7.02 -30.06 -43.08
CA ARG A 840 -6.93 -31.27 -42.25
C ARG A 840 -8.26 -31.65 -41.58
N GLY A 841 -9.31 -30.84 -41.75
CA GLY A 841 -10.60 -30.99 -41.07
C GLY A 841 -10.60 -30.50 -39.62
N PRO A 842 -11.65 -30.82 -38.84
CA PRO A 842 -11.77 -30.40 -37.45
C PRO A 842 -10.67 -30.99 -36.55
N VAL A 843 -10.23 -30.22 -35.55
CA VAL A 843 -9.20 -30.64 -34.60
C VAL A 843 -9.74 -31.77 -33.69
N PRO A 844 -9.10 -32.95 -33.64
CA PRO A 844 -9.58 -34.09 -32.87
C PRO A 844 -9.17 -34.06 -31.38
N GLU A 845 -9.93 -34.78 -30.55
CA GLU A 845 -9.70 -34.99 -29.11
C GLU A 845 -8.75 -36.18 -28.85
N GLU A 846 -7.60 -36.17 -29.53
CA GLU A 846 -6.57 -37.19 -29.43
C GLU A 846 -5.15 -36.60 -29.33
N SER A 847 -4.19 -37.48 -29.02
CA SER A 847 -2.78 -37.12 -29.05
C SER A 847 -2.37 -36.80 -30.48
N LEU A 848 -1.70 -35.66 -30.65
CA LEU A 848 -1.16 -35.22 -31.93
C LEU A 848 0.37 -35.35 -31.95
N ARG A 849 0.91 -36.28 -31.15
CA ARG A 849 2.36 -36.55 -31.11
C ARG A 849 2.89 -36.93 -32.49
N GLY A 850 4.12 -36.51 -32.79
CA GLY A 850 4.81 -36.82 -34.05
C GLY A 850 4.78 -35.71 -35.09
N ASP A 851 3.80 -34.80 -35.04
CA ASP A 851 3.79 -33.58 -35.87
C ASP A 851 4.17 -32.35 -35.03
N TRP A 852 5.46 -32.02 -35.00
CA TRP A 852 5.97 -30.87 -34.26
C TRP A 852 5.53 -29.52 -34.84
N LYS A 853 5.06 -29.49 -36.09
CA LYS A 853 4.65 -28.25 -36.78
C LYS A 853 3.25 -27.79 -36.38
N ILE A 854 2.44 -28.65 -35.75
CA ILE A 854 1.10 -28.26 -35.24
C ILE A 854 1.17 -27.17 -34.17
N GLY A 855 2.30 -27.09 -33.44
CA GLY A 855 2.57 -26.03 -32.47
C GLY A 855 3.09 -24.73 -33.10
N GLY A 856 2.98 -24.56 -34.42
CA GLY A 856 3.63 -23.52 -35.24
C GLY A 856 3.34 -22.05 -34.87
N GLY A 857 2.64 -21.77 -33.77
CA GLY A 857 2.39 -20.44 -33.23
C GLY A 857 3.41 -20.03 -32.16
N ILE A 858 2.98 -19.10 -31.31
CA ILE A 858 3.70 -18.46 -30.20
C ILE A 858 4.21 -19.43 -29.10
N GLY A 859 5.24 -19.01 -28.35
CA GLY A 859 5.95 -19.82 -27.34
C GLY A 859 5.04 -20.47 -26.29
N TYR A 860 3.96 -19.80 -25.89
CA TYR A 860 2.96 -20.33 -24.96
C TYR A 860 2.34 -21.65 -25.44
N GLY A 861 1.84 -21.72 -26.68
CA GLY A 861 1.22 -22.92 -27.24
C GLY A 861 2.21 -24.08 -27.36
N ARG A 862 3.44 -23.78 -27.81
CA ARG A 862 4.55 -24.75 -27.89
C ARG A 862 4.90 -25.36 -26.54
N SER A 863 5.00 -24.53 -25.50
CA SER A 863 5.32 -25.00 -24.14
C SER A 863 4.31 -26.01 -23.61
N LYS A 864 3.01 -25.77 -23.83
CA LYS A 864 1.92 -26.67 -23.44
C LYS A 864 1.89 -27.94 -24.28
N LEU A 865 2.26 -27.86 -25.56
CA LEU A 865 2.37 -29.03 -26.44
C LEU A 865 3.49 -29.97 -25.97
N VAL A 866 4.69 -29.43 -25.77
CA VAL A 866 5.86 -30.17 -25.25
C VAL A 866 5.55 -30.79 -23.88
N SER A 867 4.92 -30.03 -22.99
CA SER A 867 4.49 -30.52 -21.67
C SER A 867 3.52 -31.69 -21.76
N SER A 868 2.57 -31.63 -22.71
CA SER A 868 1.61 -32.72 -22.92
C SER A 868 2.32 -34.00 -23.40
N MET A 869 3.30 -33.88 -24.30
CA MET A 869 4.11 -35.02 -24.78
C MET A 869 4.96 -35.64 -23.66
N ILE A 870 5.61 -34.81 -22.83
CA ILE A 870 6.37 -35.27 -21.66
C ILE A 870 5.45 -36.04 -20.70
N LEU A 871 4.25 -35.51 -20.44
CA LEU A 871 3.28 -36.17 -19.57
C LEU A 871 2.81 -37.51 -20.13
N GLU A 872 2.55 -37.62 -21.43
CA GLU A 872 2.17 -38.90 -22.03
C GLU A 872 3.21 -39.99 -21.77
N ASP A 873 4.49 -39.67 -21.94
CA ASP A 873 5.56 -40.66 -21.77
C ASP A 873 5.81 -40.94 -20.28
N ALA A 874 5.76 -39.91 -19.42
CA ALA A 874 5.86 -40.07 -17.97
C ALA A 874 4.70 -40.87 -17.37
N ALA A 875 3.46 -40.67 -17.86
CA ALA A 875 2.28 -41.40 -17.40
C ALA A 875 2.35 -42.90 -17.73
N LYS A 876 2.92 -43.25 -18.90
CA LYS A 876 3.09 -44.65 -19.32
C LYS A 876 4.04 -45.41 -18.39
N VAL A 877 5.21 -44.85 -18.10
CA VAL A 877 6.23 -45.53 -17.26
C VAL A 877 5.99 -45.34 -15.76
N GLY A 878 5.43 -44.20 -15.39
CA GLY A 878 5.04 -43.84 -14.03
C GLY A 878 3.67 -44.38 -13.63
N ASP A 879 3.00 -45.15 -14.49
CA ASP A 879 1.70 -45.81 -14.30
C ASP A 879 0.67 -44.95 -13.54
N PHE A 880 0.31 -43.80 -14.11
CA PHE A 880 -0.70 -42.93 -13.53
C PHE A 880 -1.70 -42.43 -14.60
N PRO A 881 -3.01 -42.32 -14.27
CA PRO A 881 -4.00 -41.82 -15.22
C PRO A 881 -3.72 -40.36 -15.62
N LEU A 882 -3.80 -40.07 -16.92
CA LEU A 882 -3.54 -38.73 -17.47
C LEU A 882 -4.72 -38.22 -18.30
N SER A 883 -5.16 -37.01 -17.97
CA SER A 883 -6.13 -36.23 -18.76
C SER A 883 -5.48 -34.92 -19.20
N VAL A 884 -5.44 -34.66 -20.50
CA VAL A 884 -4.93 -33.41 -21.07
C VAL A 884 -6.09 -32.61 -21.64
N VAL A 885 -6.40 -31.47 -21.04
CA VAL A 885 -7.56 -30.65 -21.41
C VAL A 885 -7.10 -29.42 -22.19
N ARG A 886 -7.30 -29.37 -23.50
CA ARG A 886 -7.05 -28.18 -24.34
C ARG A 886 -8.17 -27.17 -24.13
N VAL A 887 -7.98 -26.20 -23.22
CA VAL A 887 -9.02 -25.20 -22.95
C VAL A 887 -9.06 -24.12 -24.04
N GLY A 888 -10.27 -23.79 -24.47
CA GLY A 888 -10.58 -22.66 -25.34
C GLY A 888 -10.75 -21.36 -24.55
N GLN A 889 -11.47 -20.40 -25.13
CA GLN A 889 -11.73 -19.12 -24.46
C GLN A 889 -12.64 -19.31 -23.23
N ILE A 890 -12.12 -18.92 -22.07
CA ILE A 890 -12.84 -18.87 -20.82
C ILE A 890 -13.52 -17.49 -20.73
N ALA A 891 -14.84 -17.47 -20.62
CA ALA A 891 -15.63 -16.25 -20.55
C ALA A 891 -15.90 -15.83 -19.10
N GLY A 892 -16.71 -14.77 -18.93
CA GLY A 892 -17.15 -14.29 -17.62
C GLY A 892 -18.04 -15.29 -16.87
N PRO A 893 -18.26 -15.05 -15.57
CA PRO A 893 -19.11 -15.90 -14.76
C PRO A 893 -20.59 -15.82 -15.15
N LEU A 894 -21.33 -16.87 -14.81
CA LEU A 894 -22.79 -16.92 -14.86
C LEU A 894 -23.41 -16.25 -13.63
N ALA A 895 -22.72 -16.30 -12.48
CA ALA A 895 -23.16 -15.64 -11.26
C ALA A 895 -23.15 -14.11 -11.39
N GLU A 896 -23.88 -13.40 -10.52
CA GLU A 896 -23.90 -11.93 -10.45
C GLU A 896 -22.55 -11.35 -10.00
N GLN A 897 -21.92 -12.00 -9.01
CA GLN A 897 -20.60 -11.64 -8.50
C GLN A 897 -19.46 -12.22 -9.35
N GLY A 898 -18.31 -11.55 -9.34
CA GLY A 898 -17.21 -11.82 -10.25
C GLY A 898 -17.37 -11.09 -11.60
N ALA A 899 -16.34 -11.20 -12.45
CA ALA A 899 -16.35 -10.59 -13.78
C ALA A 899 -15.32 -11.28 -14.68
N TRP A 900 -15.56 -11.28 -15.99
CA TRP A 900 -14.48 -11.51 -16.97
C TRP A 900 -13.44 -10.39 -16.80
N SER A 901 -12.15 -10.77 -16.69
CA SER A 901 -11.04 -9.84 -16.52
C SER A 901 -11.08 -8.70 -17.54
N ARG A 902 -11.19 -7.46 -17.06
CA ARG A 902 -11.24 -6.25 -17.91
C ARG A 902 -9.98 -6.03 -18.76
N GLN A 903 -8.90 -6.73 -18.43
CA GLN A 903 -7.62 -6.67 -19.13
C GLN A 903 -7.54 -7.62 -20.31
N GLU A 904 -8.48 -8.56 -20.45
CA GLU A 904 -8.54 -9.47 -21.58
C GLU A 904 -9.05 -8.79 -22.85
N TRP A 905 -8.83 -9.45 -23.99
CA TRP A 905 -9.02 -8.88 -25.30
C TRP A 905 -10.47 -8.40 -25.53
N LEU A 906 -11.48 -9.22 -25.23
CA LEU A 906 -12.88 -8.83 -25.49
C LEU A 906 -13.37 -7.67 -24.60
N PRO A 907 -13.21 -7.70 -23.27
CA PRO A 907 -13.60 -6.56 -22.42
C PRO A 907 -12.89 -5.27 -22.82
N SER A 908 -11.63 -5.36 -23.23
CA SER A 908 -10.88 -4.19 -23.70
C SER A 908 -11.40 -3.65 -25.04
N ILE A 909 -11.88 -4.49 -25.96
CA ILE A 909 -12.60 -4.04 -27.17
C ILE A 909 -13.83 -3.22 -26.77
N ILE A 910 -14.65 -3.71 -25.83
CA ILE A 910 -15.87 -3.00 -25.40
C ILE A 910 -15.52 -1.66 -24.73
N ALA A 911 -14.56 -1.66 -23.80
CA ALA A 911 -14.11 -0.43 -23.12
C ALA A 911 -13.54 0.59 -24.11
N SER A 912 -12.66 0.17 -25.02
CA SER A 912 -12.08 1.03 -26.06
C SER A 912 -13.13 1.52 -27.05
N SER A 913 -14.13 0.69 -27.39
CA SER A 913 -15.24 1.08 -28.27
C SER A 913 -16.05 2.24 -27.69
N LEU A 914 -16.27 2.24 -26.36
CA LEU A 914 -16.93 3.34 -25.66
C LEU A 914 -16.09 4.63 -25.66
N HIS A 915 -14.77 4.50 -25.69
CA HIS A 915 -13.84 5.63 -25.75
C HIS A 915 -13.77 6.24 -27.16
N ILE A 916 -13.56 5.40 -28.19
CA ILE A 916 -13.46 5.85 -29.59
C ILE A 916 -14.82 6.02 -30.28
N LYS A 917 -15.92 5.77 -29.55
CA LYS A 917 -17.32 5.88 -30.01
C LYS A 917 -17.64 4.99 -31.23
N ALA A 918 -16.97 3.85 -31.35
CA ALA A 918 -17.18 2.91 -32.44
C ALA A 918 -17.07 1.47 -31.94
N LEU A 919 -18.06 0.63 -32.24
CA LEU A 919 -18.09 -0.81 -31.92
C LEU A 919 -17.89 -1.62 -33.22
N PRO A 920 -17.08 -2.68 -33.24
CA PRO A 920 -16.92 -3.49 -34.44
C PRO A 920 -18.17 -4.37 -34.65
N LYS A 921 -18.62 -4.49 -35.90
CA LYS A 921 -19.79 -5.30 -36.32
C LYS A 921 -19.55 -6.80 -36.21
N ASN A 922 -18.30 -7.23 -36.25
CA ASN A 922 -17.82 -8.60 -36.14
C ASN A 922 -16.38 -8.58 -35.58
N LEU A 923 -15.80 -9.74 -35.31
CA LEU A 923 -14.43 -9.86 -34.79
C LEU A 923 -13.45 -10.49 -35.80
N ALA A 924 -13.67 -10.28 -37.10
CA ALA A 924 -12.87 -10.90 -38.17
C ALA A 924 -12.66 -12.41 -37.95
N THR A 925 -11.41 -12.89 -37.92
CA THR A 925 -11.05 -14.29 -37.67
C THR A 925 -11.48 -14.85 -36.31
N MET A 926 -11.94 -13.99 -35.39
CA MET A 926 -12.45 -14.37 -34.07
C MET A 926 -13.98 -14.24 -33.96
N ASN A 927 -14.70 -14.15 -35.09
CA ASN A 927 -16.14 -13.93 -35.06
C ASN A 927 -16.94 -15.13 -34.54
N GLU A 928 -16.42 -16.36 -34.68
CA GLU A 928 -17.03 -17.54 -34.07
C GLU A 928 -16.86 -17.52 -32.55
N VAL A 929 -17.97 -17.71 -31.84
CA VAL A 929 -18.05 -17.65 -30.38
C VAL A 929 -18.33 -19.05 -29.84
N SER A 930 -17.24 -19.71 -29.46
CA SER A 930 -17.24 -21.01 -28.78
C SER A 930 -16.78 -20.88 -27.32
N TRP A 931 -17.06 -19.72 -26.71
CA TRP A 931 -16.59 -19.39 -25.36
C TRP A 931 -17.38 -20.14 -24.28
N VAL A 932 -16.70 -20.50 -23.20
CA VAL A 932 -17.29 -21.27 -22.09
C VAL A 932 -17.23 -20.43 -20.81
N PRO A 933 -18.36 -20.19 -20.10
CA PRO A 933 -18.35 -19.53 -18.80
C PRO A 933 -17.41 -20.21 -17.80
N VAL A 934 -16.75 -19.42 -16.96
CA VAL A 934 -15.66 -19.92 -16.10
C VAL A 934 -16.10 -21.05 -15.16
N GLU A 935 -17.32 -21.01 -14.61
CA GLU A 935 -17.85 -22.08 -13.76
C GLU A 935 -18.01 -23.39 -14.53
N ILE A 936 -18.50 -23.31 -15.77
CA ILE A 936 -18.69 -24.48 -16.64
C ILE A 936 -17.33 -25.06 -17.06
N MET A 937 -16.36 -24.21 -17.39
CA MET A 937 -15.00 -24.65 -17.72
C MET A 937 -14.35 -25.33 -16.50
N SER A 938 -14.45 -24.74 -15.31
CA SER A 938 -13.93 -25.32 -14.08
C SER A 938 -14.56 -26.66 -13.77
N ARG A 939 -15.89 -26.78 -13.85
CA ARG A 939 -16.58 -28.06 -13.63
C ARG A 939 -16.22 -29.08 -14.69
N MET A 940 -16.07 -28.70 -15.96
CA MET A 940 -15.66 -29.62 -17.02
C MET A 940 -14.28 -30.23 -16.75
N ILE A 941 -13.31 -29.41 -16.34
CA ILE A 941 -11.97 -29.90 -15.96
C ILE A 941 -12.06 -30.88 -14.78
N LEU A 942 -12.91 -30.57 -13.80
CA LEU A 942 -13.13 -31.44 -12.64
C LEU A 942 -13.92 -32.70 -12.99
N ASP A 943 -14.88 -32.65 -13.93
CA ASP A 943 -15.67 -33.78 -14.40
C ASP A 943 -14.75 -34.84 -15.01
N VAL A 944 -13.81 -34.40 -15.84
CA VAL A 944 -12.78 -35.26 -16.46
C VAL A 944 -11.89 -35.92 -15.39
N GLY A 945 -11.64 -35.23 -14.27
CA GLY A 945 -10.87 -35.76 -13.14
C GLY A 945 -11.66 -36.64 -12.17
N GLY A 946 -12.97 -36.82 -12.36
CA GLY A 946 -13.84 -37.48 -11.38
C GLY A 946 -13.94 -36.71 -10.06
N LEU A 947 -13.99 -35.37 -10.16
CA LEU A 947 -13.92 -34.41 -9.04
C LEU A 947 -15.18 -33.56 -8.87
N THR A 948 -16.30 -33.97 -9.46
CA THR A 948 -17.62 -33.33 -9.25
C THR A 948 -18.61 -34.32 -8.65
N LYS A 949 -19.78 -33.83 -8.22
CA LYS A 949 -20.85 -34.68 -7.71
C LYS A 949 -21.46 -35.57 -8.81
N GLU A 950 -21.45 -35.09 -10.05
CA GLU A 950 -22.11 -35.71 -11.19
C GLU A 950 -21.17 -36.60 -12.02
N SER A 951 -19.86 -36.41 -11.89
CA SER A 951 -18.83 -37.26 -12.49
C SER A 951 -17.82 -37.70 -11.43
N THR A 952 -17.91 -38.96 -11.00
CA THR A 952 -17.03 -39.56 -9.98
C THR A 952 -15.94 -40.46 -10.57
N GLU A 953 -16.05 -40.81 -11.86
CA GLU A 953 -15.02 -41.54 -12.59
C GLU A 953 -14.09 -40.56 -13.30
N TYR A 954 -12.80 -40.85 -13.32
CA TYR A 954 -11.86 -40.07 -14.13
C TYR A 954 -11.85 -40.59 -15.57
N HIS A 955 -11.44 -39.73 -16.51
CA HIS A 955 -11.35 -40.05 -17.92
C HIS A 955 -9.96 -39.74 -18.45
N GLU A 956 -9.30 -40.73 -19.04
CA GLU A 956 -7.95 -40.56 -19.60
C GLU A 956 -8.00 -40.03 -21.04
N GLY A 957 -6.91 -39.42 -21.50
CA GLY A 957 -6.73 -38.97 -22.88
C GLY A 957 -6.87 -37.45 -23.05
N TYR A 958 -7.14 -37.04 -24.30
CA TYR A 958 -7.26 -35.63 -24.67
C TYR A 958 -8.71 -35.18 -24.67
N PHE A 959 -8.93 -33.95 -24.22
CA PHE A 959 -10.23 -33.30 -24.13
C PHE A 959 -10.12 -31.87 -24.65
N THR A 960 -11.20 -31.32 -25.20
CA THR A 960 -11.25 -29.95 -25.69
C THR A 960 -12.33 -29.17 -24.96
N GLY A 961 -11.92 -28.12 -24.25
CA GLY A 961 -12.81 -27.21 -23.54
C GLY A 961 -13.29 -26.08 -24.44
N ALA A 962 -14.13 -26.38 -25.43
CA ALA A 962 -14.81 -25.41 -26.28
C ALA A 962 -16.33 -25.62 -26.19
N ASN A 963 -17.11 -24.55 -26.38
CA ASN A 963 -18.56 -24.66 -26.35
C ASN A 963 -19.06 -25.50 -27.56
N PRO A 964 -19.77 -26.63 -27.35
CA PRO A 964 -20.31 -27.46 -28.44
C PRO A 964 -21.44 -26.78 -29.22
N SER A 965 -21.97 -25.66 -28.74
CA SER A 965 -23.02 -24.86 -29.36
C SER A 965 -22.47 -23.49 -29.79
N PRO A 966 -21.68 -23.41 -30.87
CA PRO A 966 -21.07 -22.15 -31.30
C PRO A 966 -22.13 -21.12 -31.74
N THR A 967 -21.81 -19.85 -31.58
CA THR A 967 -22.59 -18.72 -32.13
C THR A 967 -21.63 -17.71 -32.76
N SER A 968 -22.06 -16.49 -33.05
CA SER A 968 -21.22 -15.48 -33.67
C SER A 968 -21.36 -14.12 -32.98
N PHE A 969 -20.26 -13.35 -32.91
CA PHE A 969 -20.21 -12.10 -32.16
C PHE A 969 -21.15 -11.03 -32.73
N ASP A 970 -21.36 -11.01 -34.05
CA ASP A 970 -22.28 -10.10 -34.73
C ASP A 970 -23.71 -10.12 -34.17
N LYS A 971 -24.14 -11.25 -33.60
CA LYS A 971 -25.46 -11.38 -32.95
C LYS A 971 -25.57 -10.60 -31.63
N PHE A 972 -24.45 -10.26 -31.00
CA PHE A 972 -24.42 -9.53 -29.73
C PHE A 972 -24.34 -8.02 -29.91
N VAL A 973 -23.83 -7.56 -31.05
CA VAL A 973 -23.62 -6.14 -31.36
C VAL A 973 -24.89 -5.29 -31.14
N PRO A 974 -26.10 -5.70 -31.60
CA PRO A 974 -27.31 -4.94 -31.33
C PRO A 974 -27.61 -4.79 -29.84
N ALA A 975 -27.45 -5.87 -29.06
CA ALA A 975 -27.69 -5.85 -27.62
C ALA A 975 -26.68 -4.94 -26.90
N ILE A 976 -25.39 -5.05 -27.22
CA ILE A 976 -24.32 -4.20 -26.64
C ILE A 976 -24.59 -2.72 -26.94
N GLN A 977 -24.96 -2.39 -28.18
CA GLN A 977 -25.29 -1.01 -28.56
C GLN A 977 -26.56 -0.51 -27.87
N GLN A 978 -27.58 -1.36 -27.69
CA GLN A 978 -28.79 -1.02 -26.97
C GLN A 978 -28.50 -0.75 -25.49
N TYR A 979 -27.67 -1.59 -24.86
CA TYR A 979 -27.32 -1.47 -23.44
C TYR A 979 -26.54 -0.17 -23.14
N TYR A 980 -25.46 0.11 -23.87
CA TYR A 980 -24.67 1.33 -23.65
C TYR A 980 -25.26 2.59 -24.29
N GLY A 981 -26.21 2.45 -25.21
CA GLY A 981 -26.89 3.53 -25.91
C GLY A 981 -26.15 4.05 -27.16
N LYS A 982 -26.93 4.44 -28.18
CA LYS A 982 -26.42 5.01 -29.44
C LYS A 982 -25.65 6.33 -29.26
N SER A 983 -25.83 7.04 -28.15
CA SER A 983 -25.04 8.25 -27.85
C SER A 983 -23.58 7.93 -27.50
N ARG A 984 -23.32 6.76 -26.91
CA ARG A 984 -21.98 6.30 -26.52
C ARG A 984 -21.34 5.42 -27.59
N LEU A 985 -22.15 4.64 -28.31
CA LEU A 985 -21.74 3.78 -29.43
C LEU A 985 -22.51 4.16 -30.70
N PRO A 986 -22.28 5.35 -31.28
CA PRO A 986 -22.98 5.80 -32.48
C PRO A 986 -22.60 4.97 -33.72
N ASP A 987 -21.33 4.58 -33.84
CA ASP A 987 -20.80 3.95 -35.04
C ASP A 987 -20.66 2.43 -34.87
N LEU A 988 -21.20 1.68 -35.82
CA LEU A 988 -20.87 0.27 -36.03
C LEU A 988 -19.93 0.18 -37.23
N VAL A 989 -18.71 -0.32 -37.05
CA VAL A 989 -17.65 -0.32 -38.06
C VAL A 989 -17.12 -1.73 -38.34
N THR A 990 -16.35 -1.92 -39.41
CA THR A 990 -15.62 -3.19 -39.61
C THR A 990 -14.49 -3.32 -38.59
N PHE A 991 -14.06 -4.54 -38.28
CA PHE A 991 -12.94 -4.75 -37.36
C PHE A 991 -11.64 -4.04 -37.80
N PRO A 992 -11.22 -4.06 -39.09
CA PRO A 992 -10.06 -3.29 -39.54
C PRO A 992 -10.19 -1.77 -39.33
N GLU A 993 -11.37 -1.20 -39.58
CA GLU A 993 -11.63 0.21 -39.34
C GLU A 993 -11.60 0.53 -37.83
N TRP A 994 -12.12 -0.36 -36.98
CA TRP A 994 -12.01 -0.24 -35.53
C TRP A 994 -10.55 -0.20 -35.06
N VAL A 995 -9.69 -1.09 -35.57
CA VAL A 995 -8.25 -1.11 -35.26
C VAL A 995 -7.57 0.18 -35.70
N LYS A 996 -7.91 0.70 -36.89
CA LYS A 996 -7.41 1.98 -37.38
C LYS A 996 -7.80 3.16 -36.46
N ARG A 997 -9.05 3.20 -35.99
CA ARG A 997 -9.52 4.23 -35.05
C ARG A 997 -8.87 4.10 -33.68
N LEU A 998 -8.69 2.86 -33.19
CA LEU A 998 -7.94 2.59 -31.97
C LEU A 998 -6.50 3.12 -32.10
N GLU A 999 -5.82 2.84 -33.20
CA GLU A 999 -4.47 3.35 -33.45
C GLU A 999 -4.42 4.88 -33.53
N ALA A 1000 -5.36 5.51 -34.23
CA ALA A 1000 -5.44 6.97 -34.33
C ALA A 1000 -5.69 7.65 -32.97
N SER A 1001 -6.38 6.97 -32.05
CA SER A 1001 -6.59 7.50 -30.69
C SER A 1001 -5.30 7.61 -29.86
N LYS A 1002 -4.21 6.95 -30.27
CA LYS A 1002 -2.89 7.03 -29.63
C LYS A 1002 -2.26 8.42 -29.74
N THR A 1003 -2.54 9.16 -30.81
CA THR A 1003 -1.91 10.46 -31.11
C THR A 1003 -2.80 11.66 -30.83
N ALA A 1004 -4.12 11.46 -30.71
CA ALA A 1004 -5.11 12.53 -30.66
C ALA A 1004 -5.36 13.13 -29.27
N SER A 1005 -4.79 12.60 -28.19
CA SER A 1005 -5.02 13.15 -26.84
C SER A 1005 -3.74 13.18 -26.01
N ARG A 1006 -3.38 14.37 -25.51
CA ARG A 1006 -2.44 14.54 -24.39
C ARG A 1006 -3.07 14.19 -23.01
N ASP A 1007 -4.36 13.79 -23.00
CA ASP A 1007 -5.21 13.67 -21.80
C ASP A 1007 -5.82 12.25 -21.56
N SER A 1008 -5.33 11.19 -22.21
CA SER A 1008 -5.84 9.84 -21.91
C SER A 1008 -4.79 8.75 -22.06
N GLY A 1009 -4.26 8.31 -20.91
CA GLY A 1009 -3.42 7.13 -20.80
C GLY A 1009 -4.18 5.83 -21.11
N ALA A 1010 -3.42 4.73 -21.23
CA ALA A 1010 -3.90 3.37 -21.54
C ALA A 1010 -4.93 2.78 -20.54
N GLU A 1011 -5.28 3.51 -19.48
CA GLU A 1011 -6.37 3.18 -18.54
C GLU A 1011 -7.76 3.48 -19.10
N ARG A 1012 -7.94 4.59 -19.84
CA ARG A 1012 -9.23 4.96 -20.46
C ARG A 1012 -9.48 4.28 -21.80
N ASN A 1013 -8.42 3.79 -22.44
CA ASN A 1013 -8.47 3.10 -23.73
C ASN A 1013 -7.59 1.82 -23.69
N PRO A 1014 -8.04 0.77 -22.98
CA PRO A 1014 -7.23 -0.41 -22.68
C PRO A 1014 -6.83 -1.24 -23.90
N GLY A 1015 -7.59 -1.17 -24.99
CA GLY A 1015 -7.29 -1.87 -26.25
C GLY A 1015 -5.94 -1.48 -26.86
N LEU A 1016 -5.40 -0.30 -26.56
CA LEU A 1016 -4.07 0.12 -27.02
C LEU A 1016 -2.95 -0.83 -26.55
N LYS A 1017 -3.13 -1.52 -25.41
CA LYS A 1017 -2.16 -2.50 -24.87
C LYS A 1017 -2.09 -3.78 -25.73
N LEU A 1018 -3.12 -4.04 -26.54
CA LEU A 1018 -3.26 -5.23 -27.37
C LEU A 1018 -3.35 -4.88 -28.87
N LEU A 1019 -2.88 -3.69 -29.26
CA LEU A 1019 -3.01 -3.20 -30.64
C LEU A 1019 -2.41 -4.16 -31.68
N ASP A 1020 -1.21 -4.70 -31.43
CA ASP A 1020 -0.56 -5.62 -32.36
C ASP A 1020 -1.30 -6.96 -32.47
N PHE A 1021 -1.88 -7.44 -31.38
CA PHE A 1021 -2.77 -8.60 -31.40
C PHE A 1021 -3.98 -8.33 -32.29
N TYR A 1022 -4.64 -7.17 -32.17
CA TYR A 1022 -5.79 -6.82 -33.01
C TYR A 1022 -5.42 -6.60 -34.48
N ARG A 1023 -4.24 -6.06 -34.78
CA ARG A 1023 -3.72 -5.99 -36.16
C ARG A 1023 -3.59 -7.38 -36.76
N GLY A 1024 -3.02 -8.34 -36.01
CA GLY A 1024 -2.91 -9.73 -36.45
C GLY A 1024 -4.27 -10.36 -36.76
N VAL A 1025 -5.26 -10.15 -35.89
CA VAL A 1025 -6.64 -10.63 -36.10
C VAL A 1025 -7.30 -9.99 -37.33
N SER A 1026 -7.05 -8.69 -37.55
CA SER A 1026 -7.58 -7.93 -38.68
C SER A 1026 -6.96 -8.31 -40.03
N GLN A 1027 -5.73 -8.82 -40.05
CA GLN A 1027 -5.01 -9.19 -41.28
C GLN A 1027 -5.14 -10.68 -41.61
N GLY A 1028 -5.67 -11.49 -40.69
CA GLY A 1028 -5.88 -12.93 -40.90
C GLY A 1028 -7.03 -13.23 -41.89
N ASP A 1029 -6.88 -14.30 -42.67
CA ASP A 1029 -7.92 -14.79 -43.58
C ASP A 1029 -9.01 -15.54 -42.77
N GLU A 1030 -10.29 -15.20 -42.98
CA GLU A 1030 -11.44 -15.84 -42.30
C GLU A 1030 -11.46 -17.36 -42.51
N LYS A 1031 -10.86 -17.85 -43.60
CA LYS A 1031 -10.68 -19.28 -43.87
C LYS A 1031 -9.79 -20.02 -42.87
N THR A 1032 -9.09 -19.32 -41.96
CA THR A 1032 -8.17 -19.93 -40.99
C THR A 1032 -8.81 -20.35 -39.65
N THR A 1033 -10.12 -20.12 -39.47
CA THR A 1033 -10.87 -20.50 -38.27
C THR A 1033 -10.89 -22.02 -38.11
N LYS A 1034 -10.47 -22.52 -36.94
CA LYS A 1034 -10.35 -23.95 -36.65
C LYS A 1034 -11.60 -24.43 -35.91
N GLU A 1035 -12.26 -25.44 -36.45
CA GLU A 1035 -13.30 -26.17 -35.74
C GLU A 1035 -12.67 -27.17 -34.76
N PHE A 1036 -13.20 -27.27 -33.54
CA PHE A 1036 -12.71 -28.19 -32.52
C PHE A 1036 -13.77 -29.24 -32.19
N ILE A 1037 -13.39 -30.53 -32.28
CA ILE A 1037 -14.27 -31.62 -31.85
C ILE A 1037 -14.34 -31.62 -30.31
N THR A 1038 -15.55 -31.77 -29.77
CA THR A 1038 -15.84 -31.81 -28.32
C THR A 1038 -16.65 -33.03 -27.90
N LYS A 1039 -16.85 -34.00 -28.80
CA LYS A 1039 -17.72 -35.17 -28.59
C LYS A 1039 -17.32 -36.02 -27.38
N ARG A 1040 -16.03 -36.27 -27.20
CA ARG A 1040 -15.47 -37.01 -26.06
C ARG A 1040 -15.61 -36.19 -24.78
N THR A 1041 -15.29 -34.90 -24.82
CA THR A 1041 -15.45 -34.02 -23.65
C THR A 1041 -16.90 -33.91 -23.22
N ALA A 1042 -17.85 -33.77 -24.14
CA ALA A 1042 -19.28 -33.74 -23.84
C ALA A 1042 -19.79 -35.09 -23.30
N ALA A 1043 -19.20 -36.22 -23.71
CA ALA A 1043 -19.52 -37.52 -23.11
C ALA A 1043 -19.01 -37.63 -21.66
N ALA A 1044 -17.79 -37.14 -21.39
CA ALA A 1044 -17.14 -37.19 -20.08
C ALA A 1044 -17.61 -36.10 -19.09
N SER A 1045 -18.10 -34.96 -19.58
CA SER A 1045 -18.51 -33.82 -18.75
C SER A 1045 -20.00 -33.50 -18.92
N PRO A 1046 -20.82 -33.81 -17.90
CA PRO A 1046 -22.19 -33.31 -17.83
C PRO A 1046 -22.27 -31.79 -17.95
N SER A 1047 -21.32 -31.08 -17.34
CA SER A 1047 -21.26 -29.62 -17.35
C SER A 1047 -21.16 -29.07 -18.77
N LEU A 1048 -20.21 -29.57 -19.58
CA LEU A 1048 -20.04 -29.11 -20.96
C LEU A 1048 -21.19 -29.57 -21.86
N ARG A 1049 -21.72 -30.77 -21.67
CA ARG A 1049 -22.84 -31.28 -22.48
C ARG A 1049 -24.10 -30.43 -22.35
N SER A 1050 -24.32 -29.84 -21.18
CA SER A 1050 -25.49 -29.01 -20.90
C SER A 1050 -25.38 -27.55 -21.35
N VAL A 1051 -24.19 -27.12 -21.81
CA VAL A 1051 -23.97 -25.71 -22.13
C VAL A 1051 -24.62 -25.34 -23.46
N GLY A 1052 -25.48 -24.31 -23.42
CA GLY A 1052 -26.06 -23.70 -24.61
C GLY A 1052 -25.10 -22.70 -25.27
N PRO A 1053 -25.51 -22.11 -26.42
CA PRO A 1053 -24.77 -21.01 -27.02
C PRO A 1053 -24.75 -19.80 -26.10
N VAL A 1054 -23.68 -19.01 -26.16
CA VAL A 1054 -23.65 -17.69 -25.49
C VAL A 1054 -24.78 -16.83 -26.07
N THR A 1055 -25.64 -16.29 -25.21
CA THR A 1055 -26.79 -15.48 -25.65
C THR A 1055 -26.50 -13.98 -25.54
N PRO A 1056 -27.24 -13.12 -26.25
CA PRO A 1056 -27.16 -11.68 -26.05
C PRO A 1056 -27.37 -11.25 -24.59
N GLU A 1057 -28.27 -11.91 -23.87
CA GLU A 1057 -28.55 -11.63 -22.45
C GLU A 1057 -27.33 -11.91 -21.58
N LEU A 1058 -26.62 -13.02 -21.83
CA LEU A 1058 -25.38 -13.34 -21.13
C LEU A 1058 -24.24 -12.37 -21.49
N MET A 1059 -24.19 -11.89 -22.73
CA MET A 1059 -23.23 -10.82 -23.11
C MET A 1059 -23.53 -9.52 -22.36
N ILE A 1060 -24.81 -9.16 -22.20
CA ILE A 1060 -25.23 -8.00 -21.39
C ILE A 1060 -24.93 -8.20 -19.91
N HIS A 1061 -25.08 -9.41 -19.40
CA HIS A 1061 -24.66 -9.77 -18.05
C HIS A 1061 -23.19 -9.42 -17.79
N TRP A 1062 -22.28 -9.83 -18.69
CA TRP A 1062 -20.87 -9.47 -18.57
C TRP A 1062 -20.62 -7.96 -18.71
N CYS A 1063 -21.37 -7.26 -19.57
CA CYS A 1063 -21.32 -5.81 -19.68
C CYS A 1063 -21.66 -5.10 -18.36
N LYS A 1064 -22.67 -5.60 -17.62
CA LYS A 1064 -23.02 -5.10 -16.28
C LYS A 1064 -21.89 -5.30 -15.28
N GLN A 1065 -21.26 -6.48 -15.28
CA GLN A 1065 -20.15 -6.79 -14.38
C GLN A 1065 -18.91 -5.91 -14.64
N TRP A 1066 -18.69 -5.50 -15.89
CA TRP A 1066 -17.63 -4.55 -16.22
C TRP A 1066 -17.92 -3.10 -15.79
N LYS A 1067 -19.16 -2.76 -15.42
CA LYS A 1067 -19.54 -1.46 -14.85
C LYS A 1067 -18.98 -0.26 -15.63
N TYR A 1068 -19.06 -0.29 -16.96
CA TYR A 1068 -18.62 0.83 -17.80
C TYR A 1068 -19.66 1.98 -17.87
N GLU A 1069 -20.66 2.00 -16.98
CA GLU A 1069 -21.85 2.87 -16.98
C GLU A 1069 -21.76 4.17 -16.14
N THR A 1070 -20.55 4.73 -15.93
CA THR A 1070 -20.22 6.12 -15.49
C THR A 1070 -20.17 6.44 -13.98
N PRO A 1071 -19.57 7.58 -13.58
CA PRO A 1071 -19.87 8.25 -12.31
C PRO A 1071 -20.95 9.36 -12.38
N ALA A 1072 -21.72 9.51 -13.47
CA ALA A 1072 -22.60 10.69 -13.63
C ALA A 1072 -24.12 10.42 -13.45
N SER A 1073 -24.60 9.17 -13.43
CA SER A 1073 -26.04 8.89 -13.44
C SER A 1073 -26.66 8.44 -12.10
N ALA A 1074 -25.88 8.24 -11.04
CA ALA A 1074 -26.40 7.76 -9.75
C ALA A 1074 -27.19 8.81 -8.91
N ARG A 1075 -27.49 9.99 -9.46
CA ARG A 1075 -28.24 11.07 -8.75
C ARG A 1075 -29.70 11.22 -9.16
N ALA A 1076 -30.26 10.37 -10.01
CA ALA A 1076 -31.68 10.43 -10.36
C ALA A 1076 -32.33 9.07 -10.12
N GLY A 1077 -32.96 8.89 -8.95
CA GLY A 1077 -33.83 7.74 -8.71
C GLY A 1077 -33.92 7.23 -7.28
N ARG A 1078 -34.10 8.11 -6.28
CA ARG A 1078 -34.84 7.80 -5.05
C ARG A 1078 -35.56 9.07 -4.59
N LEU A 1079 -36.80 9.22 -5.07
CA LEU A 1079 -37.88 9.68 -4.22
C LEU A 1079 -38.42 8.44 -3.49
#